data_AF-A0A359BDE5-F1
#
_entry.id   AF-A0A359BDE5-F1
#
_cell.length_a   1.000
_cell.length_b   1.000
_cell.length_c   1.000
_cell.angle_alpha   90.00
_cell.angle_beta   90.00
_cell.angle_gamma   90.00
#
_symmetry.space_group_name_H-M   'P 1'
#
loop_
_entity.id
_entity.type
_entity.pdbx_description
1 polymer ?
#
loop_
_entity_poly.entity_id
_entity_poly.type
_entity_poly.pdbx_seq_one_letter_code
_entity_poly.pdbx_strand_id
1 'polypeptide(L)'
;ALDDGIKIATSSLFRVTPSATNSGTFDPKASFSITELPSGARFDLSDLETGRPLAVTSSQVTPVTVIPAGKSGIDLLFDPESGSDNALQIMTTDGRHLIGSGALGSLESMVNSLPQFNSNATYSDTYLNQTGFEGYKDFDLLYGARAEAVEVTDLLPLHSLFFEAPFGTDFGGGGLDFTLEPATEFDRLGVTNSAFADPALGTVTAVNNTLFLGQGDSAVEFATLETNYNGLAQTLRVRFSDALRQGTASDELAARVSELITFNNGSDLEDDRNVVAKRITSELFTSDLSTNLALSRDFVSSDLIDEGRVASGDRRFMAKLITRGIGYAAGTDRVVIDDGDVSINGTSLGALTVGASGVLSADDVKAWIDLADSGVSIQAHNVIEIPSEGLRLDAGAGLQINGYSIPSINTESLTRFTSDDDLLSSINALTDQTGVFAQKLNSGNFILRNNNLGGANIVIGGSSSGLGGNALGITSKSYIGNISMALESEDGDAIRLDLGAEGKPSDLNLLGLDTQIRISGEVDEDLLIFVTGSGQSQLTGTTTDSGVAVADGLRSRQIEFEFVASDRYRVKDLRTETTLAERSYEGELALNYQGIQVTLDNPAKIGDSFIIDGNNLGPNGSFDAQGNNVNILRLVDLESKGVLDGGLTLTEGYLSFVGDVGNLATQSSIAHDALEIVQAQAVEARDRVSGVNLDKEAADLIRFQQAYQASAQVMQVATRLFDTMLQIR
;
A
#
# COMPACT_ATOMS: atom_id res chain seq x y z
N ALA A 1 -39.21 -7.65 -28.94
CA ALA A 1 -38.73 -7.42 -30.31
C ALA A 1 -38.43 -5.95 -30.43
N LEU A 2 -37.26 -5.59 -30.98
CA LEU A 2 -36.88 -4.20 -31.28
C LEU A 2 -37.82 -3.70 -32.38
N ASP A 3 -38.55 -2.64 -32.08
CA ASP A 3 -39.70 -2.13 -32.83
C ASP A 3 -39.39 -0.90 -33.69
N ASP A 4 -38.14 -0.41 -33.65
CA ASP A 4 -37.67 0.72 -34.44
C ASP A 4 -36.18 0.58 -34.81
N GLY A 5 -35.87 0.59 -36.11
CA GLY A 5 -34.52 0.47 -36.65
C GLY A 5 -33.68 1.75 -36.53
N ILE A 6 -34.29 2.91 -36.27
CA ILE A 6 -33.56 4.17 -36.00
C ILE A 6 -32.94 4.15 -34.60
N LYS A 7 -33.40 3.27 -33.71
CA LYS A 7 -32.78 3.00 -32.39
C LYS A 7 -31.54 2.10 -32.46
N ILE A 8 -31.13 1.68 -33.65
CA ILE A 8 -29.91 0.90 -33.89
C ILE A 8 -28.85 1.87 -34.41
N ALA A 9 -28.16 2.57 -33.51
CA ALA A 9 -27.17 3.58 -33.88
C ALA A 9 -25.93 2.95 -34.56
N THR A 10 -25.67 3.36 -35.80
CA THR A 10 -24.43 3.15 -36.58
C THR A 10 -23.56 4.43 -36.60
N SER A 11 -23.67 5.26 -35.56
CA SER A 11 -22.99 6.56 -35.49
C SER A 11 -21.48 6.43 -35.25
N SER A 12 -20.73 7.48 -35.63
CA SER A 12 -19.32 7.66 -35.24
C SER A 12 -19.17 7.61 -33.72
N LEU A 13 -18.03 7.13 -33.23
CA LEU A 13 -17.73 7.10 -31.79
C LEU A 13 -17.67 8.49 -31.14
N PHE A 14 -17.56 9.55 -31.94
CA PHE A 14 -17.51 10.92 -31.44
C PHE A 14 -18.39 11.82 -32.31
N ARG A 15 -18.99 12.84 -31.70
CA ARG A 15 -19.71 13.93 -32.35
C ARG A 15 -18.85 15.17 -32.28
N VAL A 16 -18.76 15.90 -33.38
CA VAL A 16 -18.12 17.22 -33.44
C VAL A 16 -19.19 18.27 -33.60
N THR A 17 -19.17 19.29 -32.74
CA THR A 17 -20.12 20.41 -32.75
C THR A 17 -19.33 21.70 -32.98
N PRO A 18 -19.34 22.28 -34.21
CA PRO A 18 -18.69 23.55 -34.47
C PRO A 18 -19.44 24.71 -33.80
N SER A 19 -18.71 25.73 -33.35
CA SER A 19 -19.32 26.95 -32.82
C SER A 19 -20.09 27.70 -33.92
N ALA A 20 -21.24 28.27 -33.55
CA ALA A 20 -22.04 29.09 -34.46
C ALA A 20 -21.33 30.39 -34.90
N THR A 21 -20.25 30.78 -34.21
CA THR A 21 -19.45 31.96 -34.54
C THR A 21 -18.26 31.67 -35.45
N ASN A 22 -18.06 30.39 -35.84
CA ASN A 22 -16.97 30.03 -36.74
C ASN A 22 -17.06 30.74 -38.08
N SER A 23 -15.90 31.11 -38.61
CA SER A 23 -15.73 31.85 -39.87
C SER A 23 -14.78 31.16 -40.86
N GLY A 24 -14.06 30.12 -40.42
CA GLY A 24 -13.23 29.24 -41.25
C GLY A 24 -13.79 27.82 -41.36
N THR A 25 -14.13 27.18 -40.24
CA THR A 25 -14.55 25.75 -40.20
C THR A 25 -16.06 25.58 -39.95
N PHE A 26 -16.76 24.84 -40.81
CA PHE A 26 -18.22 24.70 -40.77
C PHE A 26 -18.75 23.27 -40.60
N ASP A 27 -18.06 22.24 -41.12
CA ASP A 27 -18.51 20.84 -41.06
C ASP A 27 -17.35 19.89 -40.69
N PRO A 28 -16.74 20.05 -39.49
CA PRO A 28 -15.66 19.19 -39.05
C PRO A 28 -16.18 17.78 -38.71
N LYS A 29 -15.36 16.75 -38.96
CA LYS A 29 -15.73 15.33 -38.74
C LYS A 29 -14.68 14.62 -37.92
N ALA A 30 -15.10 13.78 -36.99
CA ALA A 30 -14.20 12.96 -36.18
C ALA A 30 -14.22 11.48 -36.58
N SER A 31 -13.05 10.88 -36.63
CA SER A 31 -12.84 9.44 -36.60
C SER A 31 -11.97 9.08 -35.39
N PHE A 32 -12.00 7.81 -34.98
CA PHE A 32 -11.19 7.33 -33.86
C PHE A 32 -10.42 6.08 -34.27
N SER A 33 -9.15 6.07 -33.91
CA SER A 33 -8.26 4.92 -33.97
C SER A 33 -7.40 4.92 -32.72
N ILE A 34 -7.14 3.75 -32.15
CA ILE A 34 -6.25 3.63 -30.99
C ILE A 34 -4.85 4.12 -31.38
N THR A 35 -4.29 5.02 -30.59
CA THR A 35 -2.91 5.50 -30.76
C THR A 35 -1.93 4.40 -30.39
N GLU A 36 -0.89 4.20 -31.19
CA GLU A 36 0.24 3.35 -30.78
C GLU A 36 1.06 4.06 -29.71
N LEU A 37 1.44 3.31 -28.67
CA LEU A 37 2.33 3.79 -27.62
C LEU A 37 3.60 4.40 -28.22
N PRO A 38 4.05 5.58 -27.73
CA PRO A 38 5.32 6.16 -28.12
C PRO A 38 6.47 5.15 -27.98
N SER A 39 7.26 4.99 -29.05
CA SER A 39 8.37 4.04 -29.07
C SER A 39 9.71 4.67 -28.67
N GLY A 40 10.70 3.83 -28.38
CA GLY A 40 12.06 4.27 -28.07
C GLY A 40 12.29 4.63 -26.61
N ALA A 41 11.43 4.18 -25.70
CA ALA A 41 11.74 4.18 -24.27
C ALA A 41 12.85 3.16 -23.96
N ARG A 42 13.62 3.41 -22.89
CA ARG A 42 14.71 2.51 -22.50
C ARG A 42 14.19 1.17 -21.95
N PHE A 43 13.07 1.21 -21.23
CA PHE A 43 12.49 0.07 -20.55
C PHE A 43 10.98 -0.01 -20.80
N ASP A 44 10.47 -1.23 -20.84
CA ASP A 44 9.03 -1.46 -20.87
C ASP A 44 8.46 -1.20 -19.47
N LEU A 45 7.20 -0.78 -19.38
CA LEU A 45 6.56 -0.51 -18.08
C LEU A 45 6.62 -1.74 -17.16
N SER A 46 6.47 -2.94 -17.72
CA SER A 46 6.52 -4.20 -16.98
C SER A 46 7.85 -4.46 -16.28
N ASP A 47 8.95 -3.84 -16.73
CA ASP A 47 10.26 -3.97 -16.07
C ASP A 47 10.25 -3.29 -14.69
N LEU A 48 9.51 -2.18 -14.55
CA LEU A 48 9.35 -1.44 -13.30
C LEU A 48 8.41 -2.16 -12.32
N GLU A 49 7.43 -2.89 -12.84
CA GLU A 49 6.38 -3.58 -12.07
C GLU A 49 6.84 -4.92 -11.47
N THR A 50 8.10 -5.31 -11.68
CA THR A 50 8.67 -6.52 -11.08
C THR A 50 8.90 -6.42 -9.57
N GLY A 51 8.80 -5.21 -9.00
CA GLY A 51 9.16 -4.90 -7.62
C GLY A 51 10.67 -4.86 -7.37
N ARG A 52 11.50 -5.01 -8.40
CA ARG A 52 12.96 -4.92 -8.30
C ARG A 52 13.43 -3.53 -8.76
N PRO A 53 14.26 -2.82 -7.96
CA PRO A 53 14.82 -1.54 -8.38
C PRO A 53 15.62 -1.63 -9.69
N LEU A 54 15.25 -0.77 -10.63
CA LEU A 54 15.88 -0.67 -11.94
C LEU A 54 16.83 0.51 -11.97
N ALA A 55 18.09 0.27 -12.37
CA ALA A 55 19.06 1.35 -12.52
C ALA A 55 18.71 2.25 -13.72
N VAL A 56 18.54 3.54 -13.45
CA VAL A 56 18.21 4.57 -14.44
C VAL A 56 19.28 5.66 -14.46
N THR A 57 19.49 6.24 -15.64
CA THR A 57 20.45 7.33 -15.85
C THR A 57 19.76 8.48 -16.56
N SER A 58 20.22 9.69 -16.32
CA SER A 58 19.73 10.89 -17.00
C SER A 58 19.75 10.76 -18.53
N SER A 59 18.67 11.17 -19.20
CA SER A 59 18.58 11.33 -20.64
C SER A 59 17.49 12.36 -20.98
N GLN A 60 17.83 13.33 -21.83
CA GLN A 60 16.89 14.32 -22.38
C GLN A 60 16.34 13.92 -23.76
N VAL A 61 16.71 12.74 -24.28
CA VAL A 61 16.34 12.31 -25.63
C VAL A 61 15.70 10.92 -25.68
N THR A 62 15.71 10.22 -24.55
CA THR A 62 15.19 8.85 -24.44
C THR A 62 14.43 8.77 -23.13
N PRO A 63 13.10 8.59 -23.15
CA PRO A 63 12.36 8.37 -21.91
C PRO A 63 12.81 7.05 -21.27
N VAL A 64 12.74 7.00 -19.94
CA VAL A 64 12.97 5.78 -19.17
C VAL A 64 11.90 4.75 -19.52
N THR A 65 10.63 5.16 -19.48
CA THR A 65 9.49 4.35 -19.87
C THR A 65 8.33 5.25 -20.32
N VAL A 66 7.25 4.63 -20.81
CA VAL A 66 5.99 5.30 -21.13
C VAL A 66 4.88 4.59 -20.36
N ILE A 67 4.10 5.36 -19.61
CA ILE A 67 2.88 4.86 -18.98
C ILE A 67 1.73 5.04 -19.97
N PRO A 68 1.07 3.96 -20.42
CA PRO A 68 -0.06 4.07 -21.34
C PRO A 68 -1.26 4.73 -20.69
N ALA A 69 -2.11 5.35 -21.50
CA ALA A 69 -3.48 5.67 -21.14
C ALA A 69 -4.26 4.45 -20.60
N GLY A 70 -5.30 4.70 -19.81
CA GLY A 70 -6.17 3.68 -19.21
C GLY A 70 -5.84 3.33 -17.75
N LYS A 71 -4.98 4.11 -17.09
CA LYS A 71 -4.62 3.91 -15.67
C LYS A 71 -5.50 4.76 -14.75
N SER A 72 -5.69 4.30 -13.52
CA SER A 72 -6.36 5.02 -12.42
C SER A 72 -5.39 5.43 -11.30
N GLY A 73 -4.23 4.79 -11.25
CA GLY A 73 -3.19 5.04 -10.26
C GLY A 73 -1.81 4.73 -10.81
N ILE A 74 -0.84 5.55 -10.45
CA ILE A 74 0.58 5.37 -10.74
C ILE A 74 1.31 5.61 -9.42
N ASP A 75 2.11 4.64 -8.98
CA ASP A 75 2.99 4.77 -7.83
C ASP A 75 4.41 4.44 -8.28
N LEU A 76 5.33 5.40 -8.20
CA LEU A 76 6.74 5.21 -8.48
C LEU A 76 7.56 5.50 -7.22
N LEU A 77 8.64 4.75 -7.03
CA LEU A 77 9.64 5.02 -6.01
C LEU A 77 10.97 5.31 -6.70
N PHE A 78 11.51 6.49 -6.45
CA PHE A 78 12.73 6.98 -7.05
C PHE A 78 13.79 7.24 -5.97
N ASP A 79 14.91 6.52 -6.06
CA ASP A 79 16.04 6.61 -5.14
C ASP A 79 17.29 7.08 -5.90
N PRO A 80 17.66 8.37 -5.81
CA PRO A 80 18.92 8.85 -6.39
C PRO A 80 20.12 8.40 -5.54
N GLU A 81 21.19 7.89 -6.17
CA GLU A 81 22.41 7.55 -5.40
C GLU A 81 23.00 8.79 -4.69
N SER A 82 23.79 8.57 -3.63
CA SER A 82 24.42 9.67 -2.90
C SER A 82 25.26 10.58 -3.81
N GLY A 83 24.95 11.88 -3.81
CA GLY A 83 25.59 12.88 -4.67
C GLY A 83 25.01 13.00 -6.09
N SER A 84 23.99 12.21 -6.43
CA SER A 84 23.18 12.36 -7.64
C SER A 84 22.24 13.55 -7.49
N ASP A 85 22.08 14.34 -8.55
CA ASP A 85 21.06 15.39 -8.69
C ASP A 85 19.98 14.99 -9.70
N ASN A 86 19.88 13.68 -9.99
CA ASN A 86 18.86 13.17 -10.89
C ASN A 86 17.46 13.48 -10.34
N ALA A 87 16.58 13.93 -11.24
CA ALA A 87 15.17 14.15 -10.98
C ALA A 87 14.32 13.50 -12.08
N LEU A 88 13.19 12.94 -11.69
CA LEU A 88 12.22 12.37 -12.61
C LEU A 88 11.32 13.48 -13.19
N GLN A 89 11.06 13.43 -14.49
CA GLN A 89 10.14 14.35 -15.19
C GLN A 89 9.01 13.53 -15.82
N ILE A 90 7.76 13.87 -15.51
CA ILE A 90 6.57 13.22 -16.10
C ILE A 90 5.84 14.23 -16.96
N MET A 91 5.68 13.93 -18.23
CA MET A 91 5.01 14.80 -19.19
C MET A 91 3.98 14.04 -20.01
N THR A 92 2.90 14.71 -20.42
CA THR A 92 2.04 14.17 -21.48
C THR A 92 2.77 14.20 -22.83
N THR A 93 2.29 13.42 -23.80
CA THR A 93 2.80 13.49 -25.19
C THR A 93 2.56 14.84 -25.87
N ASP A 94 1.74 15.72 -25.27
CA ASP A 94 1.49 17.10 -25.68
C ASP A 94 2.29 18.14 -24.88
N GLY A 95 3.31 17.71 -24.15
CA GLY A 95 4.27 18.60 -23.48
C GLY A 95 3.71 19.32 -22.26
N ARG A 96 2.65 18.78 -21.64
CA ARG A 96 2.18 19.25 -20.32
C ARG A 96 3.03 18.60 -19.25
N HIS A 97 3.81 19.39 -18.52
CA HIS A 97 4.70 18.90 -17.49
C HIS A 97 3.96 18.77 -16.16
N LEU A 98 3.89 17.54 -15.63
CA LEU A 98 3.08 17.22 -14.46
C LEU A 98 3.93 17.11 -13.19
N ILE A 99 5.08 16.44 -13.27
CA ILE A 99 5.94 16.19 -12.10
C ILE A 99 7.40 16.37 -12.49
N GLY A 100 8.17 17.06 -11.67
CA GLY A 100 9.61 17.25 -11.86
C GLY A 100 10.07 18.65 -11.51
N SER A 101 10.96 19.22 -12.31
CA SER A 101 11.49 20.58 -12.12
C SER A 101 11.58 21.31 -13.46
N GLY A 102 11.11 22.55 -13.49
CA GLY A 102 11.18 23.42 -14.68
C GLY A 102 12.59 23.91 -15.01
N ALA A 103 13.55 23.77 -14.10
CA ALA A 103 14.89 24.34 -14.22
C ALA A 103 15.87 23.50 -15.08
N LEU A 104 15.43 22.36 -15.62
CA LEU A 104 16.32 21.38 -16.25
C LEU A 104 16.42 21.54 -17.77
N GLY A 105 17.36 22.36 -18.24
CA GLY A 105 17.75 22.43 -19.65
C GLY A 105 16.60 22.75 -20.63
N SER A 106 16.79 22.45 -21.92
CA SER A 106 15.86 22.89 -22.97
C SER A 106 14.64 21.97 -23.11
N LEU A 107 13.77 21.91 -22.08
CA LEU A 107 12.52 21.13 -22.09
C LEU A 107 11.62 21.52 -23.27
N GLU A 108 11.59 22.81 -23.64
CA GLU A 108 10.90 23.28 -24.83
C GLU A 108 11.49 22.68 -26.12
N SER A 109 12.81 22.65 -26.27
CA SER A 109 13.42 21.99 -27.43
C SER A 109 13.18 20.49 -27.42
N MET A 110 13.11 19.87 -26.24
CA MET A 110 12.81 18.44 -26.10
C MET A 110 11.42 18.14 -26.65
N VAL A 111 10.38 18.83 -26.16
CA VAL A 111 8.99 18.68 -26.63
C VAL A 111 8.89 18.95 -28.13
N ASN A 112 9.55 19.99 -28.63
CA ASN A 112 9.43 20.39 -30.04
C ASN A 112 10.18 19.47 -31.03
N SER A 113 11.14 18.66 -30.58
CA SER A 113 12.05 17.94 -31.49
C SER A 113 12.03 16.42 -31.37
N LEU A 114 11.61 15.89 -30.22
CA LEU A 114 11.63 14.45 -29.99
C LEU A 114 10.40 13.76 -30.61
N PRO A 115 10.58 12.58 -31.23
CA PRO A 115 9.49 11.86 -31.89
C PRO A 115 8.47 11.24 -30.93
N GLN A 116 8.77 11.20 -29.62
CA GLN A 116 7.84 10.71 -28.60
C GLN A 116 6.74 11.71 -28.25
N PHE A 117 6.94 12.99 -28.56
CA PHE A 117 5.92 14.03 -28.41
C PHE A 117 5.14 14.18 -29.72
N ASN A 118 3.91 14.67 -29.58
CA ASN A 118 3.05 14.96 -30.73
C ASN A 118 3.67 16.08 -31.58
N SER A 119 3.55 15.96 -32.90
CA SER A 119 4.01 17.01 -33.83
C SER A 119 3.37 18.35 -33.48
N ASN A 120 4.16 19.42 -33.53
CA ASN A 120 3.75 20.79 -33.23
C ASN A 120 3.33 21.05 -31.77
N ALA A 121 3.48 20.08 -30.86
CA ALA A 121 3.25 20.31 -29.44
C ALA A 121 4.18 21.41 -28.89
N THR A 122 3.71 22.11 -27.88
CA THR A 122 4.49 23.11 -27.14
C THR A 122 4.71 22.65 -25.71
N TYR A 123 5.73 23.17 -25.04
CA TYR A 123 5.96 22.88 -23.62
C TYR A 123 5.11 23.79 -22.72
N SER A 124 4.68 23.29 -21.57
CA SER A 124 4.21 24.12 -20.45
C SER A 124 4.40 23.44 -19.11
N ASP A 125 4.71 24.24 -18.10
CA ASP A 125 4.84 23.89 -16.68
C ASP A 125 3.63 24.34 -15.84
N THR A 126 2.53 24.77 -16.46
CA THR A 126 1.33 25.26 -15.75
C THR A 126 0.84 24.29 -14.65
N TYR A 127 0.99 22.98 -14.86
CA TYR A 127 0.52 21.94 -13.96
C TYR A 127 1.64 21.26 -13.17
N LEU A 128 2.87 21.80 -13.23
CA LEU A 128 4.04 21.20 -12.64
C LEU A 128 3.90 21.13 -11.12
N ASN A 129 3.93 19.90 -10.59
CA ASN A 129 3.81 19.56 -9.17
C ASN A 129 2.50 20.08 -8.52
N GLN A 130 1.46 20.36 -9.31
CA GLN A 130 0.15 20.81 -8.83
C GLN A 130 -0.78 19.61 -8.58
N THR A 131 -1.63 19.68 -7.55
CA THR A 131 -2.55 18.60 -7.16
C THR A 131 -3.98 19.11 -6.96
N GLY A 132 -4.97 18.22 -7.08
CA GLY A 132 -6.39 18.56 -6.94
C GLY A 132 -6.81 19.56 -8.02
N PHE A 133 -7.64 20.55 -7.68
CA PHE A 133 -8.21 21.50 -8.65
C PHE A 133 -7.21 22.36 -9.44
N GLU A 134 -5.96 22.48 -8.95
CA GLU A 134 -4.88 23.17 -9.67
C GLU A 134 -4.04 22.18 -10.51
N GLY A 135 -4.20 20.88 -10.27
CA GLY A 135 -3.51 19.80 -10.96
C GLY A 135 -4.10 19.51 -12.34
N TYR A 136 -3.29 18.85 -13.19
CA TYR A 136 -3.74 18.43 -14.51
C TYR A 136 -4.93 17.47 -14.40
N LYS A 137 -6.09 17.83 -14.99
CA LYS A 137 -7.33 17.04 -14.93
C LYS A 137 -7.79 16.69 -13.51
N ASP A 138 -7.54 17.59 -12.57
CA ASP A 138 -7.81 17.39 -11.14
C ASP A 138 -7.09 16.19 -10.50
N PHE A 139 -5.97 15.74 -11.08
CA PHE A 139 -5.20 14.62 -10.53
C PHE A 139 -4.73 14.91 -9.10
N ASP A 140 -4.84 13.90 -8.22
CA ASP A 140 -4.16 13.93 -6.94
C ASP A 140 -2.72 13.48 -7.13
N LEU A 141 -1.79 14.44 -6.99
CA LEU A 141 -0.36 14.25 -7.14
C LEU A 141 0.36 14.30 -5.79
N LEU A 142 1.28 13.36 -5.60
CA LEU A 142 2.35 13.40 -4.61
C LEU A 142 3.69 13.42 -5.34
N TYR A 143 4.54 14.38 -5.01
CA TYR A 143 5.95 14.37 -5.40
C TYR A 143 6.80 14.63 -4.15
N GLY A 144 7.17 13.56 -3.46
CA GLY A 144 7.85 13.69 -2.17
C GLY A 144 7.86 12.39 -1.36
N ALA A 145 7.58 12.44 -0.06
CA ALA A 145 7.46 11.26 0.80
C ALA A 145 6.16 11.33 1.61
N ARG A 146 5.45 10.21 1.75
CA ARG A 146 4.17 10.15 2.48
C ARG A 146 4.09 8.93 3.39
N ALA A 147 3.53 9.12 4.57
CA ALA A 147 3.09 8.05 5.45
C ALA A 147 1.60 8.21 5.74
N GLU A 148 0.79 7.25 5.30
CA GLU A 148 -0.64 7.24 5.60
C GLU A 148 -0.87 7.00 7.08
N ALA A 149 -1.94 7.59 7.61
CA ALA A 149 -2.39 7.27 8.95
C ALA A 149 -3.12 5.92 8.96
N VAL A 150 -2.93 5.17 10.04
CA VAL A 150 -3.68 3.94 10.31
C VAL A 150 -4.52 4.15 11.57
N GLU A 151 -5.68 3.48 11.63
CA GLU A 151 -6.47 3.45 12.86
C GLU A 151 -5.63 2.83 13.98
N VAL A 152 -5.76 3.33 15.21
CA VAL A 152 -4.98 2.90 16.36
C VAL A 152 -5.87 2.13 17.31
N THR A 153 -5.45 0.91 17.65
CA THR A 153 -6.15 0.11 18.66
C THR A 153 -5.54 0.36 20.04
N ASP A 154 -6.36 0.83 20.97
CA ASP A 154 -6.00 0.90 22.39
C ASP A 154 -6.39 -0.38 23.11
N LEU A 155 -5.38 -1.12 23.57
CA LEU A 155 -5.58 -2.32 24.39
C LEU A 155 -5.61 -1.96 25.87
N LEU A 156 -6.31 -2.77 26.66
CA LEU A 156 -6.36 -2.67 28.13
C LEU A 156 -5.53 -3.82 28.74
N PRO A 157 -4.19 -3.70 28.79
CA PRO A 157 -3.31 -4.78 29.21
C PRO A 157 -3.41 -5.10 30.70
N LEU A 158 -4.00 -4.21 31.49
CA LEU A 158 -4.15 -4.39 32.92
C LEU A 158 -5.60 -4.68 33.32
N HIS A 159 -5.80 -5.71 34.14
CA HIS A 159 -7.03 -6.03 34.87
C HIS A 159 -6.76 -6.73 36.20
N SER A 160 -7.65 -6.62 37.16
CA SER A 160 -7.60 -7.33 38.44
C SER A 160 -6.25 -7.19 39.16
N LEU A 161 -5.57 -6.06 38.96
CA LEU A 161 -4.25 -5.82 39.55
C LEU A 161 -4.46 -5.38 41.00
N PHE A 162 -3.90 -6.14 41.94
CA PHE A 162 -4.11 -5.91 43.37
C PHE A 162 -2.77 -5.84 44.09
N PHE A 163 -2.51 -4.69 44.71
CA PHE A 163 -1.37 -4.50 45.61
C PHE A 163 -1.79 -4.87 47.04
N GLU A 164 -0.91 -5.54 47.79
CA GLU A 164 -1.13 -5.87 49.19
C GLU A 164 -0.32 -4.91 50.08
N ALA A 165 -0.87 -3.72 50.33
CA ALA A 165 -0.18 -2.73 51.14
C ALA A 165 -0.34 -3.01 52.65
N PRO A 166 0.66 -2.66 53.49
CA PRO A 166 0.50 -2.70 54.94
C PRO A 166 -0.72 -1.87 55.39
N PHE A 167 -1.44 -2.36 56.40
CA PHE A 167 -2.64 -1.68 56.89
C PHE A 167 -2.36 -0.23 57.30
N GLY A 168 -3.17 0.70 56.78
CA GLY A 168 -3.06 2.14 57.08
C GLY A 168 -1.99 2.88 56.26
N THR A 169 -1.38 2.23 55.26
CA THR A 169 -0.52 2.92 54.29
C THR A 169 -1.33 3.92 53.49
N ASP A 170 -0.81 5.13 53.33
CA ASP A 170 -1.40 6.19 52.53
C ASP A 170 -0.38 6.64 51.48
N PHE A 171 -0.78 6.58 50.21
CA PHE A 171 0.07 6.91 49.07
C PHE A 171 -0.08 8.38 48.64
N GLY A 172 -0.75 9.23 49.43
CA GLY A 172 -0.84 10.67 49.18
C GLY A 172 0.54 11.32 49.00
N GLY A 173 0.72 12.08 47.92
CA GLY A 173 2.01 12.64 47.51
C GLY A 173 3.01 11.65 46.91
N GLY A 174 2.70 10.36 46.93
CA GLY A 174 3.45 9.30 46.26
C GLY A 174 3.01 9.14 44.80
N GLY A 175 3.14 7.93 44.28
CA GLY A 175 2.76 7.66 42.89
C GLY A 175 2.60 6.20 42.54
N LEU A 176 2.15 5.99 41.30
CA LEU A 176 1.99 4.70 40.66
C LEU A 176 2.63 4.77 39.27
N ASP A 177 3.72 4.05 39.07
CA ASP A 177 4.44 3.99 37.80
C ASP A 177 4.08 2.73 37.04
N PHE A 178 3.76 2.88 35.75
CA PHE A 178 3.59 1.77 34.82
C PHE A 178 4.71 1.79 33.80
N THR A 179 5.62 0.83 33.85
CA THR A 179 6.78 0.76 32.96
C THR A 179 6.62 -0.39 31.97
N LEU A 180 6.52 -0.05 30.68
CA LEU A 180 6.46 -0.98 29.55
C LEU A 180 7.87 -1.35 29.09
N GLU A 181 8.15 -2.64 28.99
CA GLU A 181 9.44 -3.17 28.51
C GLU A 181 9.28 -4.40 27.60
N PRO A 182 10.06 -4.50 26.49
CA PRO A 182 10.80 -3.41 25.85
C PRO A 182 9.85 -2.46 25.12
N ALA A 183 10.05 -1.15 25.21
CA ALA A 183 9.27 -0.13 24.52
C ALA A 183 9.97 0.35 23.24
N THR A 184 9.17 0.60 22.20
CA THR A 184 9.57 1.30 20.97
C THR A 184 9.23 2.79 21.05
N GLU A 185 9.75 3.58 20.11
CA GLU A 185 9.47 5.02 20.03
C GLU A 185 8.00 5.37 19.74
N PHE A 186 7.22 4.43 19.21
CA PHE A 186 5.78 4.60 18.93
C PHE A 186 4.88 3.93 19.97
N ASP A 187 5.46 3.17 20.90
CA ASP A 187 4.68 2.60 22.00
C ASP A 187 4.15 3.75 22.87
N ARG A 188 2.88 3.67 23.27
CA ARG A 188 2.21 4.66 24.11
C ARG A 188 1.46 3.93 25.22
N LEU A 189 1.83 4.24 26.46
CA LEU A 189 1.02 4.01 27.64
C LEU A 189 0.16 5.25 27.88
N GLY A 190 -1.13 5.03 28.08
CA GLY A 190 -2.10 6.08 28.32
C GLY A 190 -3.18 5.67 29.30
N VAL A 191 -4.28 6.42 29.29
CA VAL A 191 -5.50 6.08 30.01
C VAL A 191 -6.71 6.21 29.10
N THR A 192 -7.73 5.39 29.34
CA THR A 192 -9.05 5.56 28.72
C THR A 192 -9.69 6.84 29.24
N ASN A 193 -9.88 7.82 28.35
CA ASN A 193 -10.54 9.08 28.68
C ASN A 193 -12.07 8.97 28.55
N SER A 194 -12.77 9.70 29.41
CA SER A 194 -14.22 9.89 29.41
C SER A 194 -14.54 11.34 29.01
N ALA A 195 -15.72 11.55 28.45
CA ALA A 195 -16.22 12.88 28.11
C ALA A 195 -16.43 13.78 29.35
N PHE A 196 -16.67 13.19 30.52
CA PHE A 196 -16.83 13.90 31.78
C PHE A 196 -16.36 13.07 32.98
N ALA A 197 -16.04 13.78 34.07
CA ALA A 197 -15.67 13.16 35.33
C ALA A 197 -16.93 12.62 36.04
N ASP A 198 -16.99 11.31 36.31
CA ASP A 198 -18.15 10.69 36.93
C ASP A 198 -18.19 10.98 38.45
N PRO A 199 -19.23 11.65 38.97
CA PRO A 199 -19.33 11.96 40.39
C PRO A 199 -19.68 10.73 41.25
N ALA A 200 -20.08 9.59 40.68
CA ALA A 200 -20.48 8.41 41.44
C ALA A 200 -19.39 7.98 42.45
N LEU A 201 -19.81 7.72 43.69
CA LEU A 201 -18.90 7.52 44.81
C LEU A 201 -17.91 6.38 44.54
N GLY A 202 -16.61 6.71 44.52
CA GLY A 202 -15.52 5.75 44.33
C GLY A 202 -15.21 5.39 42.88
N THR A 203 -15.93 5.96 41.90
CA THR A 203 -15.59 5.80 40.48
C THR A 203 -14.34 6.59 40.13
N VAL A 204 -13.43 5.99 39.36
CA VAL A 204 -12.25 6.65 38.80
C VAL A 204 -12.51 6.91 37.32
N THR A 205 -12.30 8.14 36.88
CA THR A 205 -12.41 8.55 35.47
C THR A 205 -11.22 9.40 35.07
N ALA A 206 -10.80 9.32 33.81
CA ALA A 206 -9.84 10.26 33.23
C ALA A 206 -10.58 11.24 32.31
N VAL A 207 -10.25 12.53 32.37
CA VAL A 207 -10.72 13.54 31.41
C VAL A 207 -9.51 14.36 31.00
N ASN A 208 -9.19 14.40 29.71
CA ASN A 208 -8.01 15.07 29.17
C ASN A 208 -6.72 14.69 29.93
N ASN A 209 -6.50 13.39 30.16
CA ASN A 209 -5.35 12.83 30.88
C ASN A 209 -5.20 13.32 32.35
N THR A 210 -6.27 13.88 32.93
CA THR A 210 -6.36 14.23 34.35
C THR A 210 -7.28 13.24 35.06
N LEU A 211 -6.85 12.70 36.20
CA LEU A 211 -7.60 11.66 36.91
C LEU A 211 -8.52 12.23 37.99
N PHE A 212 -9.78 11.81 37.96
CA PHE A 212 -10.85 12.24 38.85
C PHE A 212 -11.44 11.08 39.65
N LEU A 213 -11.74 11.35 40.93
CA LEU A 213 -12.40 10.43 41.85
C LEU A 213 -13.78 10.98 42.23
N GLY A 214 -14.82 10.19 41.99
CA GLY A 214 -16.19 10.53 42.35
C GLY A 214 -16.45 10.46 43.87
N GLN A 215 -17.17 11.45 44.39
CA GLN A 215 -17.50 11.64 45.81
C GLN A 215 -19.00 11.52 46.11
N GLY A 216 -19.80 11.00 45.19
CA GLY A 216 -21.26 10.90 45.24
C GLY A 216 -21.96 12.03 44.49
N ASP A 217 -21.64 13.28 44.83
CA ASP A 217 -22.29 14.48 44.25
C ASP A 217 -21.34 15.35 43.40
N SER A 218 -20.03 15.05 43.43
CA SER A 218 -18.99 15.77 42.70
C SER A 218 -17.82 14.83 42.40
N ALA A 219 -16.95 15.21 41.47
CA ALA A 219 -15.68 14.53 41.23
C ALA A 219 -14.53 15.48 41.58
N VAL A 220 -13.47 14.93 42.17
CA VAL A 220 -12.27 15.70 42.52
C VAL A 220 -11.07 15.17 41.75
N GLU A 221 -10.26 16.08 41.22
CA GLU A 221 -8.95 15.74 40.68
C GLU A 221 -8.10 15.15 41.81
N PHE A 222 -7.47 14.00 41.56
CA PHE A 222 -6.64 13.35 42.56
C PHE A 222 -5.25 12.98 42.07
N ALA A 223 -5.00 13.01 40.76
CA ALA A 223 -3.68 12.73 40.22
C ALA A 223 -3.46 13.32 38.82
N THR A 224 -2.19 13.58 38.53
CA THR A 224 -1.69 13.99 37.21
C THR A 224 -0.88 12.87 36.57
N LEU A 225 -0.80 12.88 35.24
CA LEU A 225 -0.03 11.91 34.45
C LEU A 225 1.26 12.54 33.92
N GLU A 226 2.35 11.77 33.95
CA GLU A 226 3.62 12.12 33.33
C GLU A 226 4.15 10.90 32.55
N THR A 227 4.63 11.10 31.33
CA THR A 227 5.24 10.03 30.53
C THR A 227 6.73 10.26 30.37
N ASN A 228 7.52 9.20 30.47
CA ASN A 228 8.96 9.22 30.21
C ASN A 228 9.35 8.03 29.33
N TYR A 229 10.18 8.26 28.31
CA TYR A 229 10.77 7.20 27.50
C TYR A 229 12.29 7.29 27.58
N ASN A 230 12.93 6.17 27.95
CA ASN A 230 14.38 6.12 28.14
C ASN A 230 15.12 5.39 26.99
N GLY A 231 14.46 5.17 25.85
CA GLY A 231 15.03 4.45 24.71
C GLY A 231 14.86 2.92 24.77
N LEU A 232 14.38 2.37 25.88
CA LEU A 232 14.12 0.92 26.07
C LEU A 232 12.81 0.64 26.78
N ALA A 233 12.39 1.56 27.62
CA ALA A 233 11.24 1.45 28.49
C ALA A 233 10.46 2.75 28.42
N GLN A 234 9.14 2.63 28.45
CA GLN A 234 8.25 3.77 28.59
C GLN A 234 7.55 3.67 29.94
N THR A 235 7.67 4.70 30.75
CA THR A 235 6.99 4.81 32.04
C THR A 235 5.87 5.84 31.95
N LEU A 236 4.64 5.43 32.27
CA LEU A 236 3.53 6.32 32.60
C LEU A 236 3.44 6.42 34.12
N ARG A 237 3.75 7.60 34.66
CA ARG A 237 3.68 7.92 36.09
C ARG A 237 2.38 8.61 36.41
N VAL A 238 1.67 8.07 37.40
CA VAL A 238 0.52 8.69 38.05
C VAL A 238 1.01 9.31 39.35
N ARG A 239 0.96 10.64 39.48
CA ARG A 239 1.34 11.34 40.72
C ARG A 239 0.10 11.66 41.53
N PHE A 240 -0.02 11.09 42.72
CA PHE A 240 -1.14 11.41 43.61
C PHE A 240 -0.96 12.79 44.23
N SER A 241 -2.06 13.55 44.29
CA SER A 241 -2.06 14.90 44.87
C SER A 241 -1.77 14.86 46.37
N ASP A 242 -0.91 15.78 46.84
CA ASP A 242 -0.64 16.01 48.27
C ASP A 242 -1.88 16.54 49.01
N ALA A 243 -2.86 17.08 48.29
CA ALA A 243 -4.07 17.67 48.86
C ALA A 243 -5.17 16.64 49.16
N LEU A 244 -4.92 15.35 48.91
CA LEU A 244 -5.88 14.29 49.19
C LEU A 244 -6.13 14.12 50.68
N ARG A 245 -7.37 13.77 51.04
CA ARG A 245 -7.69 13.41 52.42
C ARG A 245 -6.95 12.13 52.79
N GLN A 246 -6.47 12.06 54.03
CA GLN A 246 -5.74 10.90 54.52
C GLN A 246 -6.50 9.59 54.26
N GLY A 247 -5.81 8.60 53.70
CA GLY A 247 -6.35 7.28 53.35
C GLY A 247 -7.15 7.22 52.05
N THR A 248 -7.26 8.32 51.28
CA THR A 248 -7.90 8.31 49.95
C THR A 248 -7.03 7.61 48.93
N ALA A 249 -5.72 7.88 48.95
CA ALA A 249 -4.74 7.23 48.07
C ALA A 249 -4.38 5.86 48.66
N SER A 250 -5.21 4.87 48.39
CA SER A 250 -5.03 3.47 48.82
C SER A 250 -4.55 2.56 47.68
N ASP A 251 -4.14 1.35 48.03
CA ASP A 251 -3.91 0.25 47.09
C ASP A 251 -5.17 -0.08 46.26
N GLU A 252 -6.37 0.02 46.83
CA GLU A 252 -7.64 -0.11 46.09
C GLU A 252 -7.86 1.01 45.06
N LEU A 253 -7.40 2.24 45.34
CA LEU A 253 -7.45 3.31 44.34
C LEU A 253 -6.45 3.03 43.22
N ALA A 254 -5.23 2.60 43.55
CA ALA A 254 -4.21 2.22 42.57
C ALA A 254 -4.67 1.08 41.64
N ALA A 255 -5.36 0.08 42.20
CA ALA A 255 -5.98 -1.00 41.42
C ALA A 255 -6.99 -0.46 40.40
N ARG A 256 -7.87 0.46 40.81
CA ARG A 256 -8.86 1.10 39.91
C ARG A 256 -8.22 1.97 38.83
N VAL A 257 -7.14 2.69 39.16
CA VAL A 257 -6.37 3.44 38.16
C VAL A 257 -5.74 2.50 37.13
N SER A 258 -5.25 1.34 37.56
CA SER A 258 -4.64 0.34 36.67
C SER A 258 -5.63 -0.18 35.62
N GLU A 259 -6.93 -0.25 35.91
CA GLU A 259 -7.97 -0.67 34.95
C GLU A 259 -8.16 0.34 33.79
N LEU A 260 -7.75 1.59 33.97
CA LEU A 260 -7.85 2.61 32.93
C LEU A 260 -6.66 2.59 31.97
N ILE A 261 -5.57 1.88 32.30
CA ILE A 261 -4.31 1.96 31.56
C ILE A 261 -4.47 1.34 30.18
N THR A 262 -4.13 2.12 29.16
CA THR A 262 -4.12 1.69 27.77
C THR A 262 -2.71 1.46 27.26
N PHE A 263 -2.58 0.58 26.28
CA PHE A 263 -1.39 0.40 25.46
C PHE A 263 -1.76 0.44 23.98
N ASN A 264 -1.00 1.20 23.19
CA ASN A 264 -0.97 1.07 21.74
C ASN A 264 0.46 1.24 21.21
N ASN A 265 0.70 0.87 19.96
CA ASN A 265 1.96 1.06 19.25
C ASN A 265 1.78 1.92 17.97
N GLY A 266 0.68 2.69 17.92
CA GLY A 266 0.29 3.46 16.74
C GLY A 266 -0.10 2.63 15.52
N SER A 267 -0.55 1.38 15.69
CA SER A 267 -1.09 0.53 14.63
C SER A 267 -2.48 0.01 14.99
N ASP A 268 -3.20 -0.48 13.99
CA ASP A 268 -4.44 -1.24 14.17
C ASP A 268 -4.09 -2.67 14.58
N LEU A 269 -4.13 -2.95 15.88
CA LEU A 269 -3.75 -4.26 16.41
C LEU A 269 -4.83 -5.32 16.19
N GLU A 270 -6.05 -4.94 15.79
CA GLU A 270 -7.12 -5.89 15.46
C GLU A 270 -6.94 -6.49 14.06
N ASP A 271 -6.49 -5.69 13.09
CA ASP A 271 -6.24 -6.13 11.71
C ASP A 271 -4.75 -6.41 11.40
N ASP A 272 -3.81 -6.00 12.27
CA ASP A 272 -2.38 -6.30 12.11
C ASP A 272 -2.08 -7.78 12.35
N ARG A 273 -1.24 -8.34 11.46
CA ARG A 273 -0.77 -9.73 11.56
C ARG A 273 0.37 -9.89 12.57
N ASN A 274 0.98 -8.79 13.00
CA ASN A 274 2.11 -8.79 13.92
C ASN A 274 1.60 -8.82 15.37
N VAL A 275 1.70 -10.00 16.00
CA VAL A 275 1.40 -10.15 17.42
C VAL A 275 2.46 -9.43 18.26
N VAL A 276 2.02 -8.55 19.14
CA VAL A 276 2.87 -7.78 20.05
C VAL A 276 2.87 -8.44 21.43
N ALA A 277 4.05 -8.73 21.97
CA ALA A 277 4.22 -9.25 23.33
C ALA A 277 5.13 -8.33 24.14
N LYS A 278 4.68 -7.93 25.34
CA LYS A 278 5.36 -6.96 26.20
C LYS A 278 5.14 -7.29 27.67
N ARG A 279 5.94 -6.66 28.54
CA ARG A 279 5.76 -6.66 30.00
C ARG A 279 5.42 -5.26 30.49
N ILE A 280 4.46 -5.14 31.39
CA ILE A 280 4.22 -3.92 32.17
C ILE A 280 4.54 -4.20 33.63
N THR A 281 5.46 -3.41 34.20
CA THR A 281 5.76 -3.40 35.63
C THR A 281 5.06 -2.20 36.26
N SER A 282 4.16 -2.46 37.21
CA SER A 282 3.43 -1.46 37.99
C SER A 282 4.07 -1.30 39.37
N GLU A 283 4.51 -0.10 39.73
CA GLU A 283 5.15 0.21 41.01
C GLU A 283 4.35 1.26 41.79
N LEU A 284 3.82 0.89 42.96
CA LEU A 284 3.07 1.77 43.86
C LEU A 284 3.95 2.18 45.04
N PHE A 285 4.16 3.48 45.24
CA PHE A 285 5.11 3.99 46.24
C PHE A 285 4.60 5.21 47.02
N THR A 286 5.02 5.31 48.28
CA THR A 286 4.74 6.48 49.14
C THR A 286 5.66 7.65 48.78
N SER A 287 5.29 8.88 49.15
CA SER A 287 6.07 10.10 48.88
C SER A 287 7.50 10.06 49.42
N ASP A 288 7.72 9.33 50.53
CA ASP A 288 9.01 9.12 51.17
C ASP A 288 9.71 7.82 50.76
N LEU A 289 9.11 7.05 49.84
CA LEU A 289 9.57 5.72 49.38
C LEU A 289 9.73 4.68 50.50
N SER A 290 9.14 4.90 51.68
CA SER A 290 9.16 3.93 52.78
C SER A 290 8.42 2.64 52.45
N THR A 291 7.41 2.73 51.57
CA THR A 291 6.74 1.59 50.96
C THR A 291 6.86 1.71 49.45
N ASN A 292 7.32 0.64 48.78
CA ASN A 292 7.35 0.49 47.33
C ASN A 292 6.96 -0.95 46.97
N LEU A 293 5.85 -1.11 46.27
CA LEU A 293 5.26 -2.41 45.89
C LEU A 293 5.30 -2.52 44.38
N ALA A 294 5.91 -3.58 43.84
CA ALA A 294 6.03 -3.80 42.41
C ALA A 294 5.32 -5.09 41.97
N LEU A 295 4.59 -5.01 40.86
CA LEU A 295 3.95 -6.15 40.19
C LEU A 295 4.26 -6.10 38.71
N SER A 296 4.49 -7.25 38.08
CA SER A 296 4.72 -7.33 36.64
C SER A 296 3.70 -8.23 35.98
N ARG A 297 3.22 -7.81 34.81
CA ARG A 297 2.35 -8.63 33.95
C ARG A 297 2.87 -8.63 32.53
N ASP A 298 2.95 -9.83 31.97
CA ASP A 298 3.13 -10.03 30.53
C ASP A 298 1.76 -9.98 29.85
N PHE A 299 1.72 -9.40 28.65
CA PHE A 299 0.54 -9.44 27.80
C PHE A 299 0.93 -9.69 26.35
N VAL A 300 -0.03 -10.23 25.61
CA VAL A 300 0.05 -10.48 24.17
C VAL A 300 -1.17 -9.81 23.52
N SER A 301 -0.97 -9.06 22.44
CA SER A 301 -2.04 -8.27 21.83
C SER A 301 -3.24 -9.12 21.38
N SER A 302 -2.99 -10.26 20.74
CA SER A 302 -4.03 -11.18 20.28
C SER A 302 -4.90 -11.69 21.42
N ASP A 303 -4.29 -12.04 22.55
CA ASP A 303 -5.02 -12.59 23.71
C ASP A 303 -5.95 -11.53 24.31
N LEU A 304 -5.48 -10.28 24.40
CA LEU A 304 -6.30 -9.16 24.87
C LEU A 304 -7.49 -8.89 23.93
N ILE A 305 -7.27 -8.95 22.62
CA ILE A 305 -8.33 -8.74 21.62
C ILE A 305 -9.38 -9.86 21.70
N ASP A 306 -8.95 -11.11 21.78
CA ASP A 306 -9.84 -12.28 21.94
C ASP A 306 -10.68 -12.20 23.23
N GLU A 307 -10.11 -11.62 24.30
CA GLU A 307 -10.80 -11.35 25.56
C GLU A 307 -11.71 -10.11 25.52
N GLY A 308 -11.75 -9.36 24.41
CA GLY A 308 -12.52 -8.13 24.26
C GLY A 308 -11.94 -6.95 25.06
N ARG A 309 -10.63 -6.96 25.34
CA ARG A 309 -9.90 -5.95 26.12
C ARG A 309 -9.38 -4.83 25.24
N VAL A 310 -10.27 -4.30 24.42
CA VAL A 310 -10.05 -3.12 23.59
C VAL A 310 -10.81 -1.95 24.20
N ALA A 311 -10.16 -0.80 24.36
CA ALA A 311 -10.82 0.39 24.87
C ALA A 311 -11.88 0.87 23.86
N SER A 312 -13.06 1.26 24.36
CA SER A 312 -14.09 1.86 23.52
C SER A 312 -13.96 3.38 23.57
N GLY A 313 -13.88 4.03 22.41
CA GLY A 313 -13.66 5.47 22.31
C GLY A 313 -13.84 5.98 20.87
N ASP A 314 -13.62 7.28 20.68
CA ASP A 314 -13.57 7.88 19.35
C ASP A 314 -12.38 7.31 18.56
N ARG A 315 -12.52 7.23 17.25
CA ARG A 315 -11.47 6.71 16.38
C ARG A 315 -10.24 7.61 16.46
N ARG A 316 -9.08 6.98 16.61
CA ARG A 316 -7.78 7.66 16.60
C ARG A 316 -6.94 7.09 15.49
N PHE A 317 -6.20 7.94 14.82
CA PHE A 317 -5.31 7.58 13.74
C PHE A 317 -3.90 8.03 14.06
N MET A 318 -2.91 7.28 13.56
CA MET A 318 -1.51 7.67 13.66
C MET A 318 -0.80 7.41 12.35
N ALA A 319 -0.19 8.46 11.80
CA ALA A 319 0.80 8.33 10.74
C ALA A 319 2.20 8.23 11.34
N LYS A 320 3.01 7.30 10.84
CA LYS A 320 4.38 7.02 11.31
C LYS A 320 5.34 7.00 10.14
N LEU A 321 6.44 7.75 10.23
CA LEU A 321 7.50 7.74 9.23
C LEU A 321 8.86 7.65 9.91
N ILE A 322 9.66 6.66 9.54
CA ILE A 322 11.05 6.51 10.01
C ILE A 322 11.97 6.67 8.82
N THR A 323 12.94 7.55 8.95
CA THR A 323 14.00 7.73 7.95
C THR A 323 15.06 6.65 8.09
N ARG A 324 15.72 6.26 6.99
CA ARG A 324 16.82 5.26 7.06
C ARG A 324 17.96 5.80 7.93
N GLY A 325 18.61 6.85 7.44
CA GLY A 325 19.72 7.55 8.06
C GLY A 325 19.98 8.83 7.30
N ILE A 326 20.23 9.92 8.02
CA ILE A 326 20.52 11.21 7.41
C ILE A 326 21.85 11.12 6.66
N GLY A 327 21.86 11.62 5.42
CA GLY A 327 23.03 11.60 4.56
C GLY A 327 24.16 12.49 5.07
N TYR A 328 25.38 12.16 4.67
CA TYR A 328 26.56 12.91 5.07
C TYR A 328 26.64 14.27 4.38
N ALA A 329 26.71 15.33 5.19
CA ALA A 329 26.98 16.68 4.73
C ALA A 329 27.89 17.38 5.75
N ALA A 330 28.86 18.17 5.27
CA ALA A 330 29.84 18.85 6.14
C ALA A 330 30.05 20.31 5.77
N GLY A 331 30.65 21.06 6.69
CA GLY A 331 30.94 22.50 6.59
C GLY A 331 29.91 23.31 7.36
N THR A 332 30.32 23.83 8.52
CA THR A 332 29.47 24.66 9.39
C THR A 332 28.78 25.78 8.63
N ASP A 333 27.50 25.99 8.90
CA ASP A 333 26.62 26.99 8.26
C ASP A 333 26.41 26.79 6.75
N ARG A 334 26.87 25.66 6.17
CA ARG A 334 26.57 25.32 4.79
C ARG A 334 25.10 24.93 4.65
N VAL A 335 24.39 25.61 3.76
CA VAL A 335 23.05 25.22 3.33
C VAL A 335 23.12 23.91 2.54
N VAL A 336 22.28 22.95 2.89
CA VAL A 336 22.23 21.61 2.30
C VAL A 336 20.89 21.28 1.67
N ILE A 337 19.83 21.98 2.06
CA ILE A 337 18.51 22.04 1.42
C ILE A 337 18.14 23.52 1.42
N ASP A 338 17.79 24.10 0.26
CA ASP A 338 17.48 25.51 0.15
C ASP A 338 16.07 25.82 0.69
N ASP A 339 15.81 27.11 0.93
CA ASP A 339 14.52 27.60 1.42
C ASP A 339 13.38 27.23 0.46
N GLY A 340 12.36 26.55 0.97
CA GLY A 340 11.20 26.14 0.19
C GLY A 340 11.38 24.92 -0.72
N ASP A 341 12.56 24.27 -0.72
CA ASP A 341 12.78 23.02 -1.46
C ASP A 341 11.94 21.85 -0.90
N VAL A 342 11.62 21.90 0.40
CA VAL A 342 10.79 20.88 1.07
C VAL A 342 9.69 21.57 1.85
N SER A 343 8.50 20.97 1.88
CA SER A 343 7.40 21.34 2.77
C SER A 343 6.94 20.12 3.56
N ILE A 344 6.35 20.33 4.74
CA ILE A 344 5.74 19.29 5.56
C ILE A 344 4.28 19.64 5.84
N ASN A 345 3.36 18.73 5.50
CA ASN A 345 1.91 18.91 5.59
C ASN A 345 1.44 20.27 5.03
N GLY A 346 1.98 20.66 3.87
CA GLY A 346 1.69 21.93 3.19
C GLY A 346 2.40 23.16 3.74
N THR A 347 3.17 23.05 4.83
CA THR A 347 3.98 24.14 5.38
C THR A 347 5.39 24.10 4.81
N SER A 348 5.76 25.13 4.04
CA SER A 348 7.11 25.26 3.47
C SER A 348 8.17 25.38 4.56
N LEU A 349 9.25 24.60 4.44
CA LEU A 349 10.38 24.62 5.37
C LEU A 349 11.41 25.67 4.96
N GLY A 350 12.11 26.20 5.96
CA GLY A 350 13.25 27.08 5.74
C GLY A 350 14.46 26.35 5.14
N ALA A 351 15.59 27.04 4.97
CA ALA A 351 16.84 26.37 4.58
C ALA A 351 17.38 25.45 5.70
N LEU A 352 17.77 24.22 5.36
CA LEU A 352 18.49 23.32 6.26
C LEU A 352 19.99 23.63 6.19
N THR A 353 20.62 23.86 7.34
CA THR A 353 22.06 24.15 7.42
C THR A 353 22.79 23.14 8.29
N VAL A 354 24.03 22.83 7.94
CA VAL A 354 24.94 22.04 8.79
C VAL A 354 25.21 22.79 10.09
N GLY A 355 24.91 22.16 11.23
CA GLY A 355 25.09 22.76 12.55
C GLY A 355 26.56 23.00 12.95
N ALA A 356 26.73 23.52 14.17
CA ALA A 356 28.03 23.92 14.72
C ALA A 356 29.04 22.77 14.87
N SER A 357 28.58 21.52 14.88
CA SER A 357 29.43 20.31 14.91
C SER A 357 30.27 20.17 13.63
N GLY A 358 29.90 20.86 12.54
CA GLY A 358 30.56 20.83 11.24
C GLY A 358 30.16 19.65 10.35
N VAL A 359 29.29 18.75 10.83
CA VAL A 359 28.68 17.66 10.07
C VAL A 359 27.19 17.61 10.41
N LEU A 360 26.32 17.51 9.39
CA LEU A 360 24.87 17.43 9.58
C LEU A 360 24.53 16.27 10.52
N SER A 361 23.66 16.53 11.48
CA SER A 361 23.18 15.55 12.46
C SER A 361 21.66 15.40 12.39
N ALA A 362 21.13 14.33 12.96
CA ALA A 362 19.68 14.16 13.05
C ALA A 362 19.04 15.20 14.00
N ASP A 363 19.80 15.72 14.98
CA ASP A 363 19.35 16.86 15.82
C ASP A 363 19.18 18.14 15.01
N ASP A 364 20.08 18.42 14.05
CA ASP A 364 19.95 19.58 13.15
C ASP A 364 18.67 19.47 12.31
N VAL A 365 18.40 18.29 11.75
CA VAL A 365 17.20 18.03 10.95
C VAL A 365 15.93 18.12 11.80
N LYS A 366 15.93 17.55 13.01
CA LYS A 366 14.81 17.68 13.95
C LYS A 366 14.53 19.13 14.27
N ALA A 367 15.55 19.89 14.67
CA ALA A 367 15.38 21.30 15.01
C ALA A 367 14.86 22.11 13.81
N TRP A 368 15.29 21.78 12.59
CA TRP A 368 14.83 22.41 11.37
C TRP A 368 13.34 22.14 11.07
N ILE A 369 12.88 20.90 11.20
CA ILE A 369 11.46 20.55 10.97
C ILE A 369 10.57 21.10 12.09
N ASP A 370 11.02 21.04 13.35
CA ASP A 370 10.26 21.55 14.51
C ASP A 370 9.94 23.06 14.36
N LEU A 371 10.76 23.83 13.64
CA LEU A 371 10.52 25.27 13.38
C LEU A 371 9.25 25.53 12.55
N ALA A 372 8.78 24.54 11.80
CA ALA A 372 7.60 24.67 10.96
C ALA A 372 6.28 24.53 11.72
N ASP A 373 6.31 24.04 12.97
CA ASP A 373 5.14 23.84 13.83
C ASP A 373 3.98 23.11 13.12
N SER A 374 4.31 22.06 12.37
CA SER A 374 3.36 21.32 11.53
C SER A 374 2.43 20.37 12.30
N GLY A 375 2.55 20.33 13.63
CA GLY A 375 1.89 19.33 14.49
C GLY A 375 2.52 17.94 14.46
N VAL A 376 3.48 17.68 13.57
CA VAL A 376 4.20 16.41 13.49
C VAL A 376 5.26 16.33 14.59
N SER A 377 5.18 15.30 15.42
CA SER A 377 6.17 15.03 16.47
C SER A 377 7.40 14.35 15.88
N ILE A 378 8.55 15.01 16.00
CA ILE A 378 9.83 14.49 15.49
C ILE A 378 10.69 14.00 16.65
N GLN A 379 11.30 12.83 16.52
CA GLN A 379 12.36 12.35 17.40
C GLN A 379 13.61 12.09 16.58
N ALA A 380 14.77 12.46 17.12
CA ALA A 380 16.06 12.24 16.48
C ALA A 380 16.83 11.19 17.28
N HIS A 381 17.44 10.23 16.60
CA HIS A 381 18.11 9.10 17.22
C HIS A 381 19.45 8.85 16.56
N ASN A 382 20.47 8.52 17.35
CA ASN A 382 21.71 7.96 16.81
C ASN A 382 22.09 6.73 17.62
N VAL A 383 21.89 5.55 17.02
CA VAL A 383 22.18 4.26 17.63
C VAL A 383 23.09 3.47 16.71
N ILE A 384 24.23 3.02 17.23
CA ILE A 384 25.18 2.17 16.52
C ILE A 384 25.14 0.79 17.16
N GLU A 385 24.62 -0.20 16.44
CA GLU A 385 24.73 -1.60 16.85
C GLU A 385 26.06 -2.20 16.37
N ILE A 386 26.74 -2.91 17.27
CA ILE A 386 28.09 -3.43 17.12
C ILE A 386 28.06 -4.91 17.49
N PRO A 387 28.33 -5.83 16.54
CA PRO A 387 28.44 -7.25 16.83
C PRO A 387 29.56 -7.53 17.84
N SER A 388 29.26 -8.31 18.88
CA SER A 388 30.24 -8.65 19.93
C SER A 388 31.46 -9.39 19.41
N GLU A 389 31.29 -10.21 18.38
CA GLU A 389 32.34 -10.94 17.69
C GLU A 389 33.32 -10.03 16.90
N GLY A 390 32.91 -8.80 16.59
CA GLY A 390 33.73 -7.81 15.90
C GLY A 390 34.70 -7.06 16.81
N LEU A 391 34.55 -7.16 18.14
CA LEU A 391 35.32 -6.39 19.11
C LEU A 391 36.82 -6.73 19.06
N ARG A 392 37.65 -5.70 19.10
CA ARG A 392 39.12 -5.78 18.98
C ARG A 392 39.80 -5.34 20.27
N LEU A 393 39.52 -6.08 21.34
CA LEU A 393 39.87 -5.70 22.72
C LEU A 393 41.39 -5.57 22.98
N ASP A 394 42.25 -6.33 22.28
CA ASP A 394 43.72 -6.33 22.49
C ASP A 394 44.49 -6.11 21.18
N ALA A 395 43.88 -5.41 20.22
CA ALA A 395 44.49 -5.17 18.89
C ALA A 395 45.40 -3.93 18.85
N GLY A 396 45.58 -3.22 19.97
CA GLY A 396 46.45 -2.03 20.07
C GLY A 396 45.84 -0.73 19.51
N ALA A 397 44.68 -0.79 18.86
CA ALA A 397 44.03 0.36 18.22
C ALA A 397 43.41 1.34 19.22
N GLY A 398 42.95 0.85 20.38
CA GLY A 398 42.22 1.66 21.36
C GLY A 398 40.87 2.17 20.85
N LEU A 399 40.26 3.11 21.56
CA LEU A 399 38.98 3.69 21.20
C LEU A 399 38.95 5.18 21.55
N GLN A 400 38.50 5.99 20.59
CA GLN A 400 38.07 7.37 20.80
C GLN A 400 36.59 7.50 20.45
N ILE A 401 35.84 8.20 21.29
CA ILE A 401 34.44 8.57 21.05
C ILE A 401 34.33 10.09 21.20
N ASN A 402 33.80 10.76 20.18
CA ASN A 402 33.63 12.22 20.15
C ASN A 402 34.91 12.99 20.51
N GLY A 403 36.06 12.45 20.10
CA GLY A 403 37.39 13.03 20.34
C GLY A 403 38.02 12.66 21.69
N TYR A 404 37.30 11.99 22.60
CA TYR A 404 37.83 11.55 23.89
C TYR A 404 38.36 10.12 23.80
N SER A 405 39.60 9.89 24.21
CA SER A 405 40.17 8.54 24.34
C SER A 405 39.54 7.81 25.51
N ILE A 406 39.18 6.53 25.31
CA ILE A 406 38.56 5.67 26.31
C ILE A 406 39.64 4.75 26.91
N PRO A 407 40.13 5.01 28.15
CA PRO A 407 41.00 4.09 28.85
C PRO A 407 40.20 2.92 29.45
N SER A 408 40.79 1.73 29.45
CA SER A 408 40.26 0.59 30.22
C SER A 408 40.23 0.94 31.71
N ILE A 409 39.08 0.74 32.37
CA ILE A 409 38.95 0.92 33.83
C ILE A 409 39.82 -0.10 34.58
N ASN A 410 39.94 -1.31 34.04
CA ASN A 410 40.69 -2.37 34.70
C ASN A 410 42.21 -2.22 34.60
N THR A 411 42.71 -1.59 33.54
CA THR A 411 44.15 -1.56 33.24
C THR A 411 44.73 -0.18 33.01
N GLU A 412 43.89 0.87 32.96
CA GLU A 412 44.23 2.24 32.56
C GLU A 412 44.83 2.35 31.15
N SER A 413 44.82 1.26 30.38
CA SER A 413 45.38 1.19 29.03
C SER A 413 44.46 1.89 28.04
N LEU A 414 45.05 2.72 27.18
CA LEU A 414 44.33 3.38 26.06
C LEU A 414 44.15 2.48 24.84
N THR A 415 44.80 1.30 24.82
CA THR A 415 44.90 0.46 23.63
C THR A 415 44.49 -0.99 23.85
N ARG A 416 44.09 -1.35 25.07
CA ARG A 416 43.73 -2.72 25.46
C ARG A 416 42.62 -2.72 26.51
N PHE A 417 41.65 -3.59 26.31
CA PHE A 417 40.56 -3.90 27.25
C PHE A 417 40.62 -5.39 27.61
N THR A 418 40.29 -5.74 28.85
CA THR A 418 40.42 -7.13 29.35
C THR A 418 39.25 -8.02 28.94
N SER A 419 38.08 -7.42 28.73
CA SER A 419 36.85 -8.08 28.32
C SER A 419 35.93 -7.07 27.63
N ASP A 420 34.85 -7.57 27.04
CA ASP A 420 33.75 -6.77 26.53
C ASP A 420 33.04 -5.98 27.65
N ASP A 421 32.89 -6.56 28.84
CA ASP A 421 32.35 -5.87 30.02
C ASP A 421 33.28 -4.75 30.53
N ASP A 422 34.62 -4.91 30.43
CA ASP A 422 35.59 -3.85 30.70
C ASP A 422 35.43 -2.70 29.70
N LEU A 423 35.32 -3.01 28.41
CA LEU A 423 35.06 -2.01 27.37
C LEU A 423 33.75 -1.25 27.60
N LEU A 424 32.65 -1.98 27.89
CA LEU A 424 31.34 -1.38 28.19
C LEU A 424 31.43 -0.41 29.37
N SER A 425 32.01 -0.88 30.49
CA SER A 425 32.15 -0.07 31.70
C SER A 425 33.03 1.14 31.45
N SER A 426 34.09 0.98 30.67
CA SER A 426 35.03 2.06 30.30
C SER A 426 34.40 3.15 29.46
N ILE A 427 33.53 2.79 28.50
CA ILE A 427 32.75 3.78 27.75
C ILE A 427 31.80 4.51 28.69
N ASN A 428 31.06 3.76 29.52
CA ASN A 428 30.03 4.33 30.40
C ASN A 428 30.60 5.24 31.50
N ALA A 429 31.83 5.00 31.96
CA ALA A 429 32.50 5.88 32.92
C ALA A 429 32.85 7.27 32.35
N LEU A 430 32.83 7.44 31.03
CA LEU A 430 33.06 8.71 30.34
C LEU A 430 31.81 9.27 29.65
N THR A 431 30.62 8.72 29.93
CA THR A 431 29.35 9.14 29.30
C THR A 431 29.13 10.65 29.34
N ASP A 432 29.42 11.31 30.46
CA ASP A 432 29.22 12.76 30.61
C ASP A 432 30.17 13.59 29.73
N GLN A 433 31.33 13.03 29.35
CA GLN A 433 32.31 13.70 28.50
C GLN A 433 32.06 13.39 27.02
N THR A 434 31.79 12.13 26.71
CA THR A 434 31.56 11.67 25.34
C THR A 434 30.15 12.03 24.85
N GLY A 435 29.19 12.19 25.76
CA GLY A 435 27.76 12.26 25.45
C GLY A 435 27.15 10.91 25.03
N VAL A 436 27.93 9.82 25.09
CA VAL A 436 27.58 8.51 24.52
C VAL A 436 27.53 7.45 25.61
N PHE A 437 26.44 6.71 25.62
CA PHE A 437 26.19 5.58 26.52
C PHE A 437 26.27 4.26 25.74
N ALA A 438 26.90 3.26 26.35
CA ALA A 438 27.02 1.91 25.84
C ALA A 438 26.14 0.92 26.62
N GLN A 439 25.54 -0.01 25.89
CA GLN A 439 24.76 -1.09 26.48
C GLN A 439 24.99 -2.40 25.74
N LYS A 440 24.86 -3.51 26.46
CA LYS A 440 24.86 -4.86 25.91
C LYS A 440 23.42 -5.36 25.77
N LEU A 441 23.05 -5.78 24.58
CA LEU A 441 21.76 -6.42 24.29
C LEU A 441 21.77 -7.87 24.76
N ASN A 442 20.58 -8.47 24.87
CA ASN A 442 20.43 -9.90 25.18
C ASN A 442 21.07 -10.81 24.13
N SER A 443 21.23 -10.33 22.88
CA SER A 443 21.97 -11.00 21.81
C SER A 443 23.48 -11.06 22.06
N GLY A 444 23.99 -10.29 23.03
CA GLY A 444 25.40 -10.06 23.28
C GLY A 444 25.98 -8.87 22.52
N ASN A 445 25.27 -8.35 21.51
CA ASN A 445 25.71 -7.17 20.75
C ASN A 445 25.77 -5.91 21.63
N PHE A 446 26.61 -4.98 21.23
CA PHE A 446 26.75 -3.69 21.87
C PHE A 446 25.92 -2.66 21.11
N ILE A 447 25.24 -1.77 21.82
CA ILE A 447 24.71 -0.55 21.25
C ILE A 447 25.43 0.65 21.85
N LEU A 448 25.78 1.61 21.01
CA LEU A 448 26.16 2.95 21.42
C LEU A 448 25.06 3.92 21.04
N ARG A 449 24.69 4.82 21.94
CA ARG A 449 23.68 5.85 21.69
C ARG A 449 23.98 7.12 22.45
N ASN A 450 23.38 8.22 22.05
CA ASN A 450 23.47 9.45 22.82
C ASN A 450 22.79 9.29 24.19
N ASN A 451 23.39 9.83 25.25
CA ASN A 451 22.88 9.72 26.62
C ASN A 451 21.51 10.43 26.81
N ASN A 452 21.26 11.47 26.02
CA ASN A 452 19.98 12.18 25.98
C ASN A 452 18.98 11.56 24.98
N LEU A 453 19.31 10.41 24.37
CA LEU A 453 18.55 9.75 23.31
C LEU A 453 18.37 10.57 22.02
N GLY A 454 19.08 11.69 21.89
CA GLY A 454 19.00 12.55 20.71
C GLY A 454 19.74 12.01 19.50
N GLY A 455 19.78 12.82 18.45
CA GLY A 455 20.36 12.52 17.15
C GLY A 455 21.76 13.07 16.88
N ALA A 456 22.44 13.60 17.89
CA ALA A 456 23.80 14.10 17.77
C ALA A 456 24.75 13.06 17.16
N ASN A 457 25.72 13.51 16.37
CA ASN A 457 26.67 12.63 15.70
C ASN A 457 27.58 11.92 16.71
N ILE A 458 27.81 10.63 16.48
CA ILE A 458 28.74 9.80 17.27
C ILE A 458 29.99 9.56 16.41
N VAL A 459 31.09 10.19 16.78
CA VAL A 459 32.37 10.09 16.06
C VAL A 459 33.22 9.01 16.68
N ILE A 460 33.51 7.96 15.92
CA ILE A 460 34.32 6.83 16.37
C ILE A 460 35.72 6.92 15.77
N GLY A 461 36.73 6.72 16.61
CA GLY A 461 38.14 6.71 16.24
C GLY A 461 38.95 5.67 17.03
N GLY A 462 40.22 5.52 16.67
CA GLY A 462 41.21 4.75 17.45
C GLY A 462 42.09 5.68 18.28
N SER A 463 42.56 5.23 19.43
CA SER A 463 43.49 5.98 20.30
C SER A 463 44.93 6.00 19.77
N SER A 464 45.29 5.07 18.89
CA SER A 464 46.63 5.00 18.29
C SER A 464 46.60 5.30 16.79
N SER A 465 47.35 6.32 16.40
CA SER A 465 47.53 6.68 14.99
C SER A 465 48.31 5.57 14.27
N GLY A 466 47.78 5.06 13.15
CA GLY A 466 48.50 4.16 12.22
C GLY A 466 48.03 2.71 12.16
N LEU A 467 47.10 2.27 13.02
CA LEU A 467 46.50 0.93 12.95
C LEU A 467 45.17 0.86 12.18
N GLY A 468 44.64 2.02 11.75
CA GLY A 468 43.48 2.12 10.85
C GLY A 468 42.15 1.60 11.41
N GLY A 469 42.05 1.32 12.72
CA GLY A 469 40.84 0.76 13.34
C GLY A 469 40.61 1.27 14.76
N ASN A 470 39.66 0.65 15.47
CA ASN A 470 39.31 0.93 16.85
C ASN A 470 38.88 -0.36 17.58
N ALA A 471 38.71 -0.28 18.90
CA ALA A 471 38.37 -1.43 19.75
C ALA A 471 36.96 -2.00 19.49
N LEU A 472 36.07 -1.24 18.85
CA LEU A 472 34.72 -1.70 18.46
C LEU A 472 34.75 -2.51 17.15
N GLY A 473 35.86 -2.47 16.41
CA GLY A 473 36.00 -3.20 15.15
C GLY A 473 35.23 -2.63 13.95
N ILE A 474 34.62 -1.45 14.11
CA ILE A 474 33.85 -0.76 13.07
C ILE A 474 34.69 0.32 12.36
N THR A 475 34.20 0.87 11.25
CA THR A 475 34.87 1.96 10.54
C THR A 475 34.96 3.23 11.39
N SER A 476 36.15 3.80 11.55
CA SER A 476 36.31 5.10 12.21
C SER A 476 35.78 6.24 11.32
N LYS A 477 34.60 6.78 11.67
CA LYS A 477 33.92 7.88 10.97
C LYS A 477 32.94 8.60 11.90
N SER A 478 32.31 9.66 11.40
CA SER A 478 31.09 10.21 12.02
C SER A 478 29.91 9.31 11.65
N TYR A 479 29.24 8.76 12.65
CA TYR A 479 27.97 8.06 12.50
C TYR A 479 26.85 9.07 12.68
N ILE A 480 26.01 9.18 11.66
CA ILE A 480 24.88 10.11 11.62
C ILE A 480 23.62 9.30 11.92
N GLY A 481 22.75 9.89 12.73
CA GLY A 481 21.49 9.32 13.15
C GLY A 481 20.40 9.31 12.07
N ASN A 482 19.20 9.00 12.51
CA ASN A 482 17.97 9.13 11.75
C ASN A 482 16.95 9.92 12.58
N ILE A 483 15.83 10.25 11.94
CA ILE A 483 14.66 10.79 12.61
C ILE A 483 13.46 9.86 12.41
N SER A 484 12.57 9.88 13.39
CA SER A 484 11.23 9.34 13.30
C SER A 484 10.21 10.46 13.48
N MET A 485 9.06 10.29 12.85
CA MET A 485 7.96 11.23 12.81
C MET A 485 6.68 10.52 13.18
N ALA A 486 5.85 11.16 14.00
CA ALA A 486 4.52 10.69 14.36
C ALA A 486 3.52 11.84 14.31
N LEU A 487 2.35 11.59 13.74
CA LEU A 487 1.20 12.50 13.74
C LEU A 487 -0.02 11.74 14.24
N GLU A 488 -0.57 12.18 15.37
CA GLU A 488 -1.84 11.68 15.90
C GLU A 488 -2.98 12.58 15.39
N SER A 489 -4.06 11.96 14.93
CA SER A 489 -5.19 12.65 14.28
C SER A 489 -6.52 11.95 14.55
N GLU A 490 -7.62 12.68 14.55
CA GLU A 490 -8.99 12.12 14.58
C GLU A 490 -9.51 11.80 13.16
N ASP A 491 -9.05 12.53 12.15
CA ASP A 491 -9.54 12.44 10.76
C ASP A 491 -8.66 11.60 9.81
N GLY A 492 -7.59 10.96 10.32
CA GLY A 492 -6.66 10.17 9.50
C GLY A 492 -5.63 10.99 8.71
N ASP A 493 -5.20 12.15 9.22
CA ASP A 493 -4.20 12.99 8.56
C ASP A 493 -2.86 12.25 8.37
N ALA A 494 -2.34 12.30 7.14
CA ALA A 494 -1.05 11.72 6.78
C ALA A 494 0.13 12.64 7.15
N ILE A 495 1.31 12.05 7.30
CA ILE A 495 2.57 12.81 7.23
C ILE A 495 2.96 12.89 5.76
N ARG A 496 3.13 14.10 5.25
CA ARG A 496 3.50 14.36 3.85
C ARG A 496 4.65 15.35 3.80
N LEU A 497 5.77 14.94 3.23
CA LEU A 497 6.84 15.83 2.82
C LEU A 497 6.77 16.01 1.32
N ASP A 498 6.59 17.22 0.82
CA ASP A 498 6.55 17.50 -0.62
C ASP A 498 7.81 18.26 -1.06
N LEU A 499 8.28 17.94 -2.25
CA LEU A 499 9.27 18.75 -2.94
C LEU A 499 8.62 20.02 -3.48
N GLY A 500 9.23 21.16 -3.15
CA GLY A 500 8.85 22.47 -3.71
C GLY A 500 9.24 22.60 -5.18
N ALA A 501 9.02 23.79 -5.74
CA ALA A 501 9.28 24.06 -7.17
C ALA A 501 10.73 23.81 -7.60
N GLU A 502 11.70 24.10 -6.72
CA GLU A 502 13.13 23.89 -6.94
C GLU A 502 13.67 22.67 -6.17
N GLY A 503 12.82 22.02 -5.37
CA GLY A 503 13.17 20.85 -4.57
C GLY A 503 13.54 19.65 -5.41
N LYS A 504 14.52 18.89 -4.96
CA LYS A 504 15.09 17.75 -5.68
C LYS A 504 14.94 16.46 -4.89
N PRO A 505 14.83 15.31 -5.57
CA PRO A 505 14.87 14.00 -4.92
C PRO A 505 16.10 13.77 -4.01
N SER A 506 17.22 14.42 -4.31
CA SER A 506 18.42 14.39 -3.48
C SER A 506 18.23 15.00 -2.09
N ASP A 507 17.30 15.94 -1.94
CA ASP A 507 17.03 16.62 -0.67
C ASP A 507 16.30 15.66 0.28
N LEU A 508 15.30 14.94 -0.22
CA LEU A 508 14.66 13.87 0.54
C LEU A 508 15.61 12.71 0.82
N ASN A 509 16.48 12.35 -0.13
CA ASN A 509 17.45 11.29 0.12
C ASN A 509 18.50 11.71 1.16
N LEU A 510 18.85 13.00 1.25
CA LEU A 510 19.65 13.54 2.35
C LEU A 510 18.93 13.35 3.70
N LEU A 511 17.60 13.46 3.73
CA LEU A 511 16.78 13.12 4.90
C LEU A 511 16.60 11.62 5.11
N GLY A 512 17.19 10.75 4.28
CA GLY A 512 17.05 9.30 4.37
C GLY A 512 15.70 8.77 3.90
N LEU A 513 15.03 9.50 3.00
CA LEU A 513 13.75 9.17 2.39
C LEU A 513 13.90 8.99 0.87
N ASP A 514 13.25 7.96 0.32
CA ASP A 514 13.09 7.85 -1.13
C ASP A 514 12.01 8.82 -1.61
N THR A 515 12.11 9.27 -2.86
CA THR A 515 11.08 10.11 -3.47
C THR A 515 9.98 9.22 -4.05
N GLN A 516 8.82 9.25 -3.41
CA GLN A 516 7.58 8.70 -3.92
C GLN A 516 6.92 9.67 -4.90
N ILE A 517 6.48 9.12 -6.03
CA ILE A 517 5.62 9.81 -6.99
C ILE A 517 4.30 9.05 -7.04
N ARG A 518 3.19 9.69 -6.66
CA ARG A 518 1.84 9.14 -6.81
C ARG A 518 1.03 10.03 -7.72
N ILE A 519 0.34 9.42 -8.68
CA ILE A 519 -0.69 10.06 -9.51
C ILE A 519 -1.96 9.24 -9.35
N SER A 520 -3.02 9.87 -8.87
CA SER A 520 -4.35 9.24 -8.76
C SER A 520 -5.38 10.05 -9.54
N GLY A 521 -6.13 9.37 -10.42
CA GLY A 521 -7.09 10.00 -11.32
C GLY A 521 -7.24 9.23 -12.63
N GLU A 522 -8.13 9.70 -13.51
CA GLU A 522 -8.35 9.09 -14.82
C GLU A 522 -7.20 9.45 -15.78
N VAL A 523 -6.14 8.65 -15.80
CA VAL A 523 -5.01 8.78 -16.73
C VAL A 523 -5.39 8.18 -18.07
N ASP A 524 -6.02 8.98 -18.92
CA ASP A 524 -6.50 8.62 -20.26
C ASP A 524 -5.60 9.16 -21.38
N GLU A 525 -4.33 9.41 -21.06
CA GLU A 525 -3.28 9.84 -21.97
C GLU A 525 -1.97 9.14 -21.65
N ASP A 526 -1.12 8.98 -22.67
CA ASP A 526 0.22 8.45 -22.47
C ASP A 526 1.10 9.46 -21.74
N LEU A 527 1.78 9.01 -20.69
CA LEU A 527 2.74 9.80 -19.91
C LEU A 527 4.16 9.32 -20.19
N LEU A 528 5.00 10.25 -20.62
CA LEU A 528 6.43 10.04 -20.83
C LEU A 528 7.18 10.29 -19.53
N ILE A 529 8.00 9.33 -19.12
CA ILE A 529 8.86 9.45 -17.94
C ILE A 529 10.30 9.65 -18.39
N PHE A 530 10.88 10.79 -18.03
CA PHE A 530 12.30 11.09 -18.22
C PHE A 530 13.02 11.14 -16.88
N VAL A 531 14.33 10.95 -16.92
CA VAL A 531 15.21 11.30 -15.80
C VAL A 531 16.21 12.31 -16.34
N THR A 532 16.40 13.40 -15.62
CA THR A 532 17.29 14.51 -15.96
C THR A 532 18.21 14.80 -14.78
N GLY A 533 19.33 15.50 -14.99
CA GLY A 533 20.36 15.70 -13.98
C GLY A 533 21.60 14.88 -14.27
N SER A 534 22.32 14.47 -13.24
CA SER A 534 23.57 13.72 -13.27
C SER A 534 23.65 12.71 -12.13
N GLY A 535 24.45 11.66 -12.34
CA GLY A 535 24.58 10.55 -11.40
C GLY A 535 23.75 9.33 -11.79
N GLN A 536 23.59 8.40 -10.86
CA GLN A 536 22.77 7.20 -11.01
C GLN A 536 21.57 7.28 -10.07
N SER A 537 20.50 6.59 -10.43
CA SER A 537 19.32 6.43 -9.59
C SER A 537 18.70 5.06 -9.80
N GLN A 538 17.83 4.67 -8.89
CA GLN A 538 16.98 3.50 -9.02
C GLN A 538 15.52 3.92 -9.13
N LEU A 539 14.75 3.16 -9.92
CA LEU A 539 13.32 3.37 -10.11
C LEU A 539 12.59 2.03 -9.96
N THR A 540 11.53 2.02 -9.18
CA THR A 540 10.48 0.99 -9.22
C THR A 540 9.13 1.65 -9.43
N GLY A 541 8.14 0.88 -9.85
CA GLY A 541 6.79 1.41 -9.96
C GLY A 541 5.73 0.36 -10.10
N THR A 542 4.49 0.77 -9.86
CA THR A 542 3.28 -0.01 -10.08
C THR A 542 2.22 0.88 -10.69
N THR A 543 1.41 0.31 -11.58
CA THR A 543 0.24 1.00 -12.11
C THR A 543 -1.04 0.23 -11.76
N THR A 544 -2.13 0.97 -11.58
CA THR A 544 -3.47 0.42 -11.42
C THR A 544 -4.27 0.68 -12.68
N ASP A 545 -4.85 -0.36 -13.26
CA ASP A 545 -5.74 -0.22 -14.41
C ASP A 545 -7.07 0.40 -13.98
N SER A 546 -7.58 1.33 -14.78
CA SER A 546 -8.89 1.94 -14.54
C SER A 546 -10.06 0.95 -14.73
N GLY A 547 -9.83 -0.14 -15.46
CA GLY A 547 -10.90 -1.04 -15.93
C GLY A 547 -11.81 -0.41 -16.99
N VAL A 548 -11.50 0.80 -17.46
CA VAL A 548 -12.23 1.54 -18.49
C VAL A 548 -11.39 1.58 -19.75
N ALA A 549 -12.00 1.23 -20.90
CA ALA A 549 -11.31 1.36 -22.18
C ALA A 549 -11.00 2.84 -22.47
N VAL A 550 -9.82 3.14 -23.05
CA VAL A 550 -9.40 4.52 -23.36
C VAL A 550 -10.46 5.28 -24.16
N ALA A 551 -11.07 4.63 -25.14
CA ALA A 551 -12.15 5.22 -25.94
C ALA A 551 -13.37 5.61 -25.08
N ASP A 552 -13.74 4.80 -24.08
CA ASP A 552 -14.85 5.10 -23.18
C ASP A 552 -14.51 6.24 -22.21
N GLY A 553 -13.26 6.31 -21.75
CA GLY A 553 -12.73 7.44 -20.99
C GLY A 553 -12.83 8.76 -21.78
N LEU A 554 -12.36 8.78 -23.02
CA LEU A 554 -12.48 9.95 -23.89
C LEU A 554 -13.94 10.33 -24.18
N ARG A 555 -14.83 9.35 -24.32
CA ARG A 555 -16.28 9.55 -24.54
C ARG A 555 -17.02 10.13 -23.34
N SER A 556 -16.44 10.08 -22.14
CA SER A 556 -17.01 10.68 -20.93
C SER A 556 -16.68 12.18 -20.81
N ARG A 557 -15.79 12.71 -21.67
CA ARG A 557 -15.34 14.11 -21.67
C ARG A 557 -16.00 14.94 -22.76
N GLN A 558 -15.89 16.26 -22.60
CA GLN A 558 -16.13 17.24 -23.66
C GLN A 558 -14.81 17.95 -23.94
N ILE A 559 -14.27 17.74 -25.14
CA ILE A 559 -12.97 18.25 -25.55
C ILE A 559 -13.18 19.38 -26.54
N GLU A 560 -12.77 20.59 -26.19
CA GLU A 560 -12.84 21.76 -27.07
C GLU A 560 -11.52 21.96 -27.80
N PHE A 561 -11.59 22.22 -29.11
CA PHE A 561 -10.51 22.76 -29.90
C PHE A 561 -10.80 24.24 -30.15
N GLU A 562 -9.89 25.12 -29.76
CA GLU A 562 -10.00 26.57 -29.90
C GLU A 562 -8.81 27.12 -30.68
N PHE A 563 -9.05 27.86 -31.76
CA PHE A 563 -8.00 28.52 -32.54
C PHE A 563 -7.68 29.89 -31.94
N VAL A 564 -6.77 29.92 -30.99
CA VAL A 564 -6.43 31.09 -30.16
C VAL A 564 -5.54 32.11 -30.87
N ALA A 565 -4.81 31.71 -31.91
CA ALA A 565 -3.98 32.59 -32.75
C ALA A 565 -3.94 32.09 -34.20
N SER A 566 -3.37 32.89 -35.12
CA SER A 566 -3.31 32.52 -36.54
C SER A 566 -2.46 31.27 -36.80
N ASP A 567 -1.55 31.00 -35.87
CA ASP A 567 -0.53 29.96 -35.91
C ASP A 567 -0.63 29.00 -34.72
N ARG A 568 -1.75 28.99 -34.00
CA ARG A 568 -1.90 28.18 -32.78
C ARG A 568 -3.33 27.80 -32.46
N TYR A 569 -3.50 26.56 -32.02
CA TYR A 569 -4.75 26.09 -31.42
C TYR A 569 -4.50 25.43 -30.06
N ARG A 570 -5.55 25.41 -29.25
CA ARG A 570 -5.58 24.83 -27.91
C ARG A 570 -6.61 23.71 -27.85
N VAL A 571 -6.30 22.66 -27.13
CA VAL A 571 -7.24 21.58 -26.78
C VAL A 571 -7.52 21.66 -25.29
N LYS A 572 -8.79 21.70 -24.91
CA LYS A 572 -9.24 21.88 -23.51
C LYS A 572 -10.25 20.82 -23.11
N ASP A 573 -10.13 20.29 -21.91
CA ASP A 573 -11.17 19.48 -21.27
C ASP A 573 -12.13 20.42 -20.54
N LEU A 574 -13.38 20.48 -20.98
CA LEU A 574 -14.41 21.36 -20.40
C LEU A 574 -14.98 20.82 -19.08
N ARG A 575 -14.65 19.58 -18.68
CA ARG A 575 -15.08 19.07 -17.37
C ARG A 575 -14.23 19.66 -16.24
N THR A 576 -12.92 19.73 -16.46
CA THR A 576 -11.91 20.15 -15.49
C THR A 576 -11.31 21.51 -15.82
N GLU A 577 -11.76 22.14 -16.92
CA GLU A 577 -11.18 23.34 -17.50
C GLU A 577 -9.68 23.24 -17.83
N THR A 578 -9.14 22.01 -17.89
CA THR A 578 -7.71 21.73 -18.10
C THR A 578 -7.31 21.95 -19.57
N THR A 579 -6.20 22.66 -19.80
CA THR A 579 -5.56 22.75 -21.12
C THR A 579 -4.73 21.50 -21.38
N LEU A 580 -5.25 20.65 -22.27
CA LEU A 580 -4.68 19.34 -22.61
C LEU A 580 -3.49 19.46 -23.55
N ALA A 581 -3.60 20.36 -24.52
CA ALA A 581 -2.56 20.60 -25.50
C ALA A 581 -2.60 22.05 -25.99
N GLU A 582 -1.45 22.57 -26.38
CA GLU A 582 -1.36 23.78 -27.19
C GLU A 582 -0.36 23.51 -28.30
N ARG A 583 -0.78 23.66 -29.56
CA ARG A 583 0.01 23.25 -30.73
C ARG A 583 0.12 24.35 -31.77
N SER A 584 1.27 24.40 -32.42
CA SER A 584 1.46 25.23 -33.62
C SER A 584 0.51 24.78 -34.74
N TYR A 585 -0.01 25.75 -35.50
CA TYR A 585 -0.98 25.57 -36.56
C TYR A 585 -0.47 26.23 -37.84
N GLU A 586 -0.38 25.48 -38.93
CA GLU A 586 0.05 25.97 -40.24
C GLU A 586 -1.07 25.88 -41.29
N GLY A 587 -2.33 25.71 -40.85
CA GLY A 587 -3.49 25.58 -41.72
C GLY A 587 -3.82 24.13 -42.06
N GLU A 588 -3.40 23.18 -41.22
CA GLU A 588 -3.68 21.76 -41.37
C GLU A 588 -5.20 21.51 -41.40
N LEU A 589 -5.60 20.54 -42.22
CA LEU A 589 -6.99 20.09 -42.33
C LEU A 589 -7.28 18.83 -41.50
N ALA A 590 -6.25 18.25 -40.89
CA ALA A 590 -6.38 17.07 -40.03
C ALA A 590 -5.69 17.37 -38.71
N LEU A 591 -6.46 17.41 -37.62
CA LEU A 591 -5.96 17.56 -36.27
C LEU A 591 -6.14 16.24 -35.53
N ASN A 592 -5.21 15.90 -34.64
CA ASN A 592 -5.27 14.66 -33.88
C ASN A 592 -5.11 14.93 -32.39
N TYR A 593 -5.86 14.21 -31.56
CA TYR A 593 -5.69 14.20 -30.11
C TYR A 593 -6.13 12.84 -29.55
N GLN A 594 -5.23 12.13 -28.87
CA GLN A 594 -5.51 10.82 -28.24
C GLN A 594 -6.29 9.84 -29.14
N GLY A 595 -5.87 9.72 -30.40
CA GLY A 595 -6.49 8.81 -31.38
C GLY A 595 -7.76 9.35 -32.07
N ILE A 596 -8.29 10.50 -31.61
CA ILE A 596 -9.35 11.23 -32.30
C ILE A 596 -8.73 12.06 -33.42
N GLN A 597 -9.07 11.74 -34.67
CA GLN A 597 -8.70 12.54 -35.82
C GLN A 597 -9.88 13.40 -36.25
N VAL A 598 -9.71 14.71 -36.24
CA VAL A 598 -10.68 15.69 -36.74
C VAL A 598 -10.26 16.16 -38.12
N THR A 599 -11.11 15.94 -39.11
CA THR A 599 -10.95 16.50 -40.46
C THR A 599 -11.76 17.79 -40.57
N LEU A 600 -11.11 18.89 -40.94
CA LEU A 600 -11.71 20.20 -41.20
C LEU A 600 -12.07 20.34 -42.68
N ASP A 601 -13.13 21.07 -42.97
CA ASP A 601 -13.55 21.40 -44.34
C ASP A 601 -12.70 22.52 -44.98
N ASN A 602 -12.14 23.41 -44.15
CA ASN A 602 -11.26 24.51 -44.52
C ASN A 602 -10.27 24.79 -43.37
N PRO A 603 -9.12 25.46 -43.64
CA PRO A 603 -8.26 25.93 -42.58
C PRO A 603 -9.04 26.85 -41.62
N ALA A 604 -8.90 26.59 -40.33
CA ALA A 604 -9.56 27.38 -39.31
C ALA A 604 -8.94 28.77 -39.19
N LYS A 605 -9.73 29.71 -38.66
CA LYS A 605 -9.31 31.08 -38.37
C LYS A 605 -9.30 31.33 -36.88
N ILE A 606 -8.60 32.40 -36.47
CA ILE A 606 -8.60 32.85 -35.07
C ILE A 606 -10.04 33.04 -34.57
N GLY A 607 -10.35 32.45 -33.43
CA GLY A 607 -11.67 32.47 -32.80
C GLY A 607 -12.63 31.40 -33.30
N ASP A 608 -12.25 30.57 -34.27
CA ASP A 608 -12.99 29.35 -34.56
C ASP A 608 -12.83 28.37 -33.38
N SER A 609 -13.89 27.59 -33.08
CA SER A 609 -13.82 26.49 -32.13
C SER A 609 -14.80 25.36 -32.47
N PHE A 610 -14.55 24.18 -31.93
CA PHE A 610 -15.48 23.07 -31.97
C PHE A 610 -15.31 22.14 -30.77
N ILE A 611 -16.40 21.50 -30.35
CA ILE A 611 -16.42 20.57 -29.22
C ILE A 611 -16.58 19.15 -29.73
N ILE A 612 -15.79 18.23 -29.18
CA ILE A 612 -15.88 16.80 -29.38
C ILE A 612 -16.46 16.16 -28.12
N ASP A 613 -17.47 15.32 -28.28
CA ASP A 613 -18.04 14.51 -27.21
C ASP A 613 -18.31 13.06 -27.65
N GLY A 614 -18.59 12.17 -26.70
CA GLY A 614 -18.90 10.76 -26.98
C GLY A 614 -20.33 10.47 -27.45
N ASN A 615 -21.05 11.40 -28.07
CA ASN A 615 -22.50 11.31 -28.36
C ASN A 615 -23.37 11.13 -27.10
N ASN A 616 -22.83 11.44 -25.93
CA ASN A 616 -23.47 11.19 -24.63
C ASN A 616 -23.92 12.48 -23.95
N LEU A 617 -23.19 13.58 -24.23
CA LEU A 617 -23.26 14.83 -23.48
C LEU A 617 -23.62 15.99 -24.43
N GLY A 618 -24.69 16.73 -24.13
CA GLY A 618 -25.00 18.05 -24.68
C GLY A 618 -24.25 19.17 -23.94
N PRO A 619 -24.59 20.45 -24.19
CA PRO A 619 -23.92 21.60 -23.59
C PRO A 619 -23.77 21.50 -22.05
N ASN A 620 -22.61 21.89 -21.51
CA ASN A 620 -22.28 21.83 -20.09
C ASN A 620 -22.40 20.41 -19.48
N GLY A 621 -22.08 19.37 -20.25
CA GLY A 621 -22.14 17.98 -19.78
C GLY A 621 -23.55 17.40 -19.57
N SER A 622 -24.62 18.06 -20.03
CA SER A 622 -25.99 17.54 -19.85
C SER A 622 -26.20 16.24 -20.62
N PHE A 623 -26.78 15.19 -20.06
CA PHE A 623 -27.03 13.96 -20.82
C PHE A 623 -28.04 14.19 -21.97
N ASP A 624 -27.62 13.95 -23.21
CA ASP A 624 -28.44 14.10 -24.44
C ASP A 624 -28.57 12.77 -25.22
N ALA A 625 -27.52 11.92 -25.17
CA ALA A 625 -27.46 10.58 -25.77
C ALA A 625 -27.88 10.45 -27.25
N GLN A 626 -28.00 11.56 -27.97
CA GLN A 626 -28.31 11.55 -29.40
C GLN A 626 -27.15 10.94 -30.19
N GLY A 627 -27.40 9.79 -30.82
CA GLY A 627 -26.38 9.05 -31.58
C GLY A 627 -25.45 8.18 -30.73
N ASN A 628 -25.74 7.99 -29.43
CA ASN A 628 -24.98 7.08 -28.57
C ASN A 628 -25.19 5.60 -28.98
N ASN A 629 -24.10 4.88 -29.20
CA ASN A 629 -24.10 3.46 -29.63
C ASN A 629 -23.49 2.50 -28.59
N VAL A 630 -23.18 2.95 -27.37
CA VAL A 630 -22.51 2.13 -26.32
C VAL A 630 -23.25 0.84 -26.01
N ASN A 631 -24.59 0.86 -25.97
CA ASN A 631 -25.37 -0.35 -25.69
C ASN A 631 -25.23 -1.42 -26.79
N ILE A 632 -25.01 -1.02 -28.03
CA ILE A 632 -24.77 -1.95 -29.14
C ILE A 632 -23.35 -2.49 -29.06
N LEU A 633 -22.37 -1.65 -28.71
CA LEU A 633 -20.98 -2.11 -28.49
C LEU A 633 -20.91 -3.14 -27.36
N ARG A 634 -21.58 -2.89 -26.22
CA ARG A 634 -21.70 -3.88 -25.12
C ARG A 634 -22.37 -5.19 -25.55
N LEU A 635 -23.30 -5.13 -26.51
CA LEU A 635 -23.95 -6.32 -27.06
C LEU A 635 -23.01 -7.11 -27.98
N VAL A 636 -22.18 -6.40 -28.76
CA VAL A 636 -21.12 -6.99 -29.58
C VAL A 636 -20.06 -7.65 -28.69
N ASP A 637 -19.63 -6.99 -27.60
CA ASP A 637 -18.62 -7.52 -26.67
C ASP A 637 -19.02 -8.83 -25.97
N LEU A 638 -20.34 -9.15 -25.91
CA LEU A 638 -20.81 -10.44 -25.40
C LEU A 638 -20.30 -11.64 -26.22
N GLU A 639 -19.94 -11.43 -27.50
CA GLU A 639 -19.36 -12.47 -28.34
C GLU A 639 -18.05 -13.00 -27.75
N SER A 640 -17.20 -12.11 -27.24
CA SER A 640 -15.89 -12.45 -26.66
C SER A 640 -15.88 -12.61 -25.15
N LYS A 641 -16.99 -12.32 -24.46
CA LYS A 641 -17.05 -12.35 -22.99
C LYS A 641 -17.43 -13.73 -22.45
N GLY A 642 -16.71 -14.17 -21.43
CA GLY A 642 -16.95 -15.42 -20.71
C GLY A 642 -18.21 -15.39 -19.84
N VAL A 643 -19.40 -15.45 -20.45
CA VAL A 643 -20.71 -15.30 -19.77
C VAL A 643 -21.39 -16.63 -19.40
N LEU A 644 -20.80 -17.76 -19.80
CA LEU A 644 -21.29 -19.09 -19.44
C LEU A 644 -20.51 -19.67 -18.26
N ASP A 645 -21.02 -20.76 -17.70
CA ASP A 645 -20.41 -21.44 -16.57
C ASP A 645 -18.96 -21.86 -16.89
N GLY A 646 -18.06 -21.73 -15.91
CA GLY A 646 -16.62 -21.93 -16.11
C GLY A 646 -15.90 -20.81 -16.88
N GLY A 647 -16.55 -19.67 -17.13
CA GLY A 647 -15.93 -18.52 -17.79
C GLY A 647 -15.85 -18.63 -19.32
N LEU A 648 -16.63 -19.55 -19.92
CA LEU A 648 -16.64 -19.77 -21.36
C LEU A 648 -17.40 -18.67 -22.10
N THR A 649 -16.90 -18.30 -23.28
CA THR A 649 -17.64 -17.50 -24.25
C THR A 649 -18.85 -18.26 -24.79
N LEU A 650 -19.81 -17.56 -25.40
CA LEU A 650 -20.98 -18.18 -26.03
C LEU A 650 -20.56 -19.23 -27.09
N THR A 651 -19.50 -18.95 -27.85
CA THR A 651 -18.95 -19.85 -28.85
C THR A 651 -18.30 -21.08 -28.21
N GLU A 652 -17.50 -20.90 -27.17
CA GLU A 652 -16.85 -22.02 -26.47
C GLU A 652 -17.85 -22.91 -25.75
N GLY A 653 -18.86 -22.34 -25.08
CA GLY A 653 -19.91 -23.14 -24.43
C GLY A 653 -20.78 -23.89 -25.43
N TYR A 654 -21.06 -23.31 -26.61
CA TYR A 654 -21.71 -24.03 -27.69
C TYR A 654 -20.86 -25.21 -28.19
N LEU A 655 -19.55 -25.00 -28.38
CA LEU A 655 -18.63 -26.08 -28.77
C LEU A 655 -18.54 -27.19 -27.71
N SER A 656 -18.54 -26.82 -26.42
CA SER A 656 -18.58 -27.78 -25.31
C SER A 656 -19.86 -28.61 -25.34
N PHE A 657 -21.02 -27.96 -25.47
CA PHE A 657 -22.31 -28.65 -25.54
C PHE A 657 -22.38 -29.64 -26.73
N VAL A 658 -21.92 -29.22 -27.91
CA VAL A 658 -21.83 -30.09 -29.09
C VAL A 658 -20.86 -31.26 -28.84
N GLY A 659 -19.75 -31.00 -28.15
CA GLY A 659 -18.78 -32.03 -27.74
C GLY A 659 -19.40 -33.07 -26.81
N ASP A 660 -20.16 -32.65 -25.80
CA ASP A 660 -20.82 -33.54 -24.84
C ASP A 660 -21.87 -34.43 -25.51
N VAL A 661 -22.68 -33.85 -26.41
CA VAL A 661 -23.66 -34.61 -27.20
C VAL A 661 -22.96 -35.61 -28.11
N GLY A 662 -21.85 -35.23 -28.75
CA GLY A 662 -21.05 -36.13 -29.60
C GLY A 662 -20.43 -37.29 -28.81
N ASN A 663 -19.92 -37.02 -27.61
CA ASN A 663 -19.38 -38.03 -26.72
C ASN A 663 -20.48 -38.99 -26.23
N LEU A 664 -21.64 -38.47 -25.82
CA LEU A 664 -22.79 -39.26 -25.39
C LEU A 664 -23.33 -40.15 -26.52
N ALA A 665 -23.43 -39.61 -27.74
CA ALA A 665 -23.83 -40.38 -28.91
C ALA A 665 -22.86 -41.53 -29.20
N THR A 666 -21.54 -41.26 -29.14
CA THR A 666 -20.50 -42.29 -29.32
C THR A 666 -20.60 -43.38 -28.25
N GLN A 667 -20.72 -43.00 -26.97
CA GLN A 667 -20.89 -43.95 -25.87
C GLN A 667 -22.18 -44.77 -26.01
N SER A 668 -23.28 -44.14 -26.42
CA SER A 668 -24.56 -44.82 -26.65
C SER A 668 -24.46 -45.83 -27.80
N SER A 669 -23.72 -45.50 -28.86
CA SER A 669 -23.45 -46.43 -29.97
C SER A 669 -22.64 -47.64 -29.50
N ILE A 670 -21.58 -47.42 -28.73
CA ILE A 670 -20.77 -48.52 -28.16
C ILE A 670 -21.61 -49.40 -27.23
N ALA A 671 -22.43 -48.78 -26.38
CA ALA A 671 -23.32 -49.50 -25.48
C ALA A 671 -24.39 -50.29 -26.24
N HIS A 672 -24.95 -49.73 -27.32
CA HIS A 672 -25.86 -50.42 -28.22
C HIS A 672 -25.20 -51.65 -28.84
N ASP A 673 -24.01 -51.50 -29.43
CA ASP A 673 -23.27 -52.61 -30.06
C ASP A 673 -22.94 -53.72 -29.06
N ALA A 674 -22.55 -53.33 -27.83
CA ALA A 674 -22.31 -54.28 -26.75
C ALA A 674 -23.60 -55.01 -26.32
N LEU A 675 -24.72 -54.30 -26.20
CA LEU A 675 -26.02 -54.89 -25.85
C LEU A 675 -26.55 -55.81 -26.96
N GLU A 676 -26.29 -55.50 -28.23
CA GLU A 676 -26.61 -56.38 -29.36
C GLU A 676 -25.84 -57.70 -29.27
N ILE A 677 -24.55 -57.66 -28.91
CA ILE A 677 -23.75 -58.87 -28.66
C ILE A 677 -24.32 -59.68 -27.48
N VAL A 678 -24.66 -59.02 -26.37
CA VAL A 678 -25.25 -59.69 -25.20
C VAL A 678 -26.61 -60.30 -25.55
N GLN A 679 -27.44 -59.60 -26.31
CA GLN A 679 -28.71 -60.12 -26.81
C GLN A 679 -28.47 -61.39 -27.66
N ALA A 680 -27.53 -61.36 -28.60
CA ALA A 680 -27.19 -62.50 -29.43
C ALA A 680 -26.75 -63.71 -28.59
N GLN A 681 -25.88 -63.50 -27.60
CA GLN A 681 -25.44 -64.54 -26.66
C GLN A 681 -26.60 -65.09 -25.81
N ALA A 682 -27.50 -64.22 -25.34
CA ALA A 682 -28.68 -64.62 -24.58
C ALA A 682 -29.65 -65.46 -25.42
N VAL A 683 -29.85 -65.09 -26.70
CA VAL A 683 -30.62 -65.88 -27.66
C VAL A 683 -29.97 -67.24 -27.87
N GLU A 684 -28.65 -67.32 -28.09
CA GLU A 684 -27.94 -68.58 -28.25
C GLU A 684 -28.02 -69.46 -26.98
N ALA A 685 -27.87 -68.87 -25.80
CA ALA A 685 -27.99 -69.58 -24.52
C ALA A 685 -29.40 -70.10 -24.29
N ARG A 686 -30.43 -69.29 -24.59
CA ARG A 686 -31.83 -69.73 -24.58
C ARG A 686 -32.04 -70.88 -25.55
N ASP A 687 -31.51 -70.79 -26.76
CA ASP A 687 -31.65 -71.82 -27.79
C ASP A 687 -30.87 -73.09 -27.41
N ARG A 688 -29.82 -73.04 -26.57
CA ARG A 688 -29.19 -74.25 -26.01
C ARG A 688 -30.09 -75.01 -25.02
N VAL A 689 -30.92 -74.30 -24.23
CA VAL A 689 -31.77 -74.91 -23.18
C VAL A 689 -33.17 -75.24 -23.70
N SER A 690 -33.71 -74.35 -24.53
CA SER A 690 -35.07 -74.42 -25.09
C SER A 690 -35.08 -74.83 -26.56
N GLY A 691 -33.92 -74.97 -27.20
CA GLY A 691 -33.82 -75.52 -28.55
C GLY A 691 -34.08 -77.01 -28.51
N VAL A 692 -35.04 -77.42 -29.33
CA VAL A 692 -35.43 -78.80 -29.50
C VAL A 692 -34.28 -79.55 -30.18
N ASN A 693 -33.66 -80.49 -29.47
CA ASN A 693 -32.74 -81.43 -30.10
C ASN A 693 -33.58 -82.44 -30.90
N LEU A 694 -33.63 -82.25 -32.22
CA LEU A 694 -34.42 -83.07 -33.15
C LEU A 694 -34.11 -84.57 -33.02
N ASP A 695 -32.91 -84.95 -32.60
CA ASP A 695 -32.57 -86.37 -32.35
C ASP A 695 -33.31 -86.91 -31.13
N LYS A 696 -33.49 -86.09 -30.09
CA LYS A 696 -34.21 -86.44 -28.86
C LYS A 696 -35.72 -86.46 -29.11
N GLU A 697 -36.25 -85.49 -29.85
CA GLU A 697 -37.64 -85.50 -30.28
C GLU A 697 -37.95 -86.69 -31.20
N ALA A 698 -37.06 -87.05 -32.13
CA ALA A 698 -37.23 -88.23 -32.98
C ALA A 698 -37.22 -89.54 -32.18
N ALA A 699 -36.36 -89.66 -31.16
CA ALA A 699 -36.35 -90.81 -30.27
C ALA A 699 -37.67 -90.92 -29.47
N ASP A 700 -38.18 -89.81 -28.93
CA ASP A 700 -39.46 -89.78 -28.24
C ASP A 700 -40.64 -90.05 -29.20
N LEU A 701 -40.57 -89.59 -30.45
CA LEU A 701 -41.59 -89.82 -31.48
C LEU A 701 -41.64 -91.29 -31.89
N ILE A 702 -40.49 -91.97 -32.04
CA ILE A 702 -40.42 -93.43 -32.23
C ILE A 702 -41.05 -94.16 -31.04
N ARG A 703 -40.76 -93.71 -29.80
CA ARG A 703 -41.34 -94.28 -28.59
C ARG A 703 -42.87 -94.12 -28.56
N PHE A 704 -43.39 -92.94 -28.90
CA PHE A 704 -44.83 -92.69 -28.98
C PHE A 704 -45.52 -93.48 -30.10
N GLN A 705 -44.87 -93.64 -31.27
CA GLN A 705 -45.39 -94.48 -32.35
C GLN A 705 -45.51 -95.95 -31.94
N GLN A 706 -44.51 -96.50 -31.25
CA GLN A 706 -44.57 -97.87 -30.71
C GLN A 706 -45.69 -98.02 -29.67
N ALA A 707 -45.85 -97.04 -28.78
CA ALA A 707 -46.92 -97.04 -27.77
C ALA A 707 -48.33 -96.92 -28.41
N TYR A 708 -48.48 -96.12 -29.47
CA TYR A 708 -49.74 -95.97 -30.20
C TYR A 708 -50.10 -97.25 -30.96
N GLN A 709 -49.14 -97.89 -31.64
CA GLN A 709 -49.36 -99.19 -32.30
C GLN A 709 -49.82 -100.24 -31.29
N ALA A 710 -49.16 -100.33 -30.12
CA ALA A 710 -49.58 -101.22 -29.04
C ALA A 710 -51.01 -100.91 -28.55
N SER A 711 -51.35 -99.63 -28.37
CA SER A 711 -52.69 -99.19 -27.92
C SER A 711 -53.79 -99.42 -28.96
N ALA A 712 -53.48 -99.27 -30.26
CA ALA A 712 -54.39 -99.56 -31.36
C ALA A 712 -54.69 -101.05 -31.49
N GLN A 713 -53.69 -101.91 -31.22
CA GLN A 713 -53.90 -103.35 -31.09
C GLN A 713 -54.90 -103.67 -29.97
N VAL A 714 -54.77 -103.00 -28.81
CA VAL A 714 -55.71 -103.15 -27.68
C VAL A 714 -57.12 -102.70 -28.07
N MET A 715 -57.28 -101.56 -28.75
CA MET A 715 -58.59 -101.08 -29.22
C MET A 715 -59.23 -102.01 -30.25
N GLN A 716 -58.48 -102.54 -31.21
CA GLN A 716 -59.04 -103.50 -32.18
C GLN A 716 -59.58 -104.76 -31.49
N VAL A 717 -58.91 -105.23 -30.44
CA VAL A 717 -59.39 -106.35 -29.63
C VAL A 717 -60.67 -105.95 -28.88
N ALA A 718 -60.72 -104.74 -28.32
CA ALA A 718 -61.90 -104.23 -27.61
C ALA A 718 -63.13 -104.02 -28.53
N THR A 719 -62.97 -103.45 -29.73
CA THR A 719 -64.06 -103.28 -30.72
C THR A 719 -64.58 -104.62 -31.19
N ARG A 720 -63.70 -105.60 -31.44
CA ARG A 720 -64.13 -106.97 -31.78
C ARG A 720 -65.00 -107.56 -30.67
N LEU A 721 -64.63 -107.37 -29.40
CA LEU A 721 -65.46 -107.82 -28.26
C LEU A 721 -66.80 -107.07 -28.17
N PHE A 722 -66.84 -105.77 -28.48
CA PHE A 722 -68.04 -104.94 -28.40
C PHE A 722 -69.06 -105.24 -29.51
N ASP A 723 -68.60 -105.42 -30.76
CA ASP A 723 -69.47 -105.84 -31.88
C ASP A 723 -70.08 -107.22 -31.64
N THR A 724 -69.30 -108.13 -31.02
CA THR A 724 -69.80 -109.45 -30.61
C THR A 724 -70.97 -109.35 -29.61
N MET A 725 -71.01 -108.29 -28.79
CA MET A 725 -72.08 -108.05 -27.81
C MET A 725 -73.31 -107.35 -28.43
N LEU A 726 -73.14 -106.47 -29.42
CA LEU A 726 -74.24 -105.71 -30.05
C LEU A 726 -75.10 -106.50 -31.04
N GLN A 727 -74.61 -107.64 -31.54
CA GLN A 727 -75.34 -108.48 -32.49
C GLN A 727 -76.34 -109.46 -31.82
N ILE A 728 -76.41 -109.48 -30.48
CA ILE A 728 -77.36 -110.28 -29.70
C ILE A 728 -78.61 -109.44 -29.37
N ARG A 729 -79.61 -109.45 -30.27
CA ARG A 729 -81.02 -109.24 -29.95
C ARG A 729 -81.95 -109.82 -31.00
#